data_AF-A0A671U3G9-F1
#
_entry.id   AF-A0A671U3G9-F1
#
_cell.length_a   1.000
_cell.length_b   1.000
_cell.length_c   1.000
_cell.angle_alpha   90.00
_cell.angle_beta   90.00
_cell.angle_gamma   90.00
#
_symmetry.space_group_name_H-M   'P 1'
#
loop_
_entity.id
_entity.type
_entity.pdbx_description
1 polymer ?
#
loop_
_entity_poly.entity_id
_entity_poly.type
_entity_poly.pdbx_seq_one_letter_code
_entity_poly.pdbx_strand_id
1 'polypeptide(L)'
;MFSSSGGKSTVTDAPDFDPSADAEALYSAMKGIGSDKEAILDLVTSRSNAQRQEVIAAYKSNFGKDLIDDLKYELTGKFERLIVSLMRTPAYHDAKEIHDAVKGAGTNERCLIEVMASRTNQQMHDMVAAYKDAYGSDIEEDIIADTSGHFKKMLIVLLQGTRDESGVVDADLVEQDAQDLYAAGEEQWGTDEAKFIMILGNRSVTHLRMVFDAYEKIAEVSIEDSIKSELSGDFERLMLAVVQCIRSVPMFYAKRLYKSMKGLGTADNTLIRIMISRSEIDMLDIRECFRLRYETSLYNMIKDDTSGDYKRTLLNLCGGDDDLAGEFFPEAAQIAYKMWELSAMTKVQLRPTLRPAASFDPAADAQALRKAMKGFGTDEDAIIDIVAQRSNTQRQEIRQTFKSLLGRDLMKDLKSELSKNLERLIIGLMLTPAEFDAKMMRKAMEVQLFFGCFAASRIRVGMVDLVTAATKDYYHAYKKSLEEAIQSDTSGHFCRILVSLVQGAREEGPADVERADADAQELADACNAESDDMEMKFMSILCTRSFPHLRRVFQEFVRCTNKDIEQIVKKEMSGDVKNAFYAIVRSVKNQPSYFADRLYKAMKGLGTDDRALIRIMVSRCEVDLFNIRKEFKETHDVSLHEFIQVETMIVSRSARLLTLLFGVFGFSSHLCVSVEFFFVLFFFVSWPLS
;
A
#
# COMPACT_ATOMS: atom_id res chain seq x y z
N MET A 1 9.23 17.27 -14.82
CA MET A 1 10.33 16.85 -15.72
C MET A 1 11.07 15.67 -15.10
N PHE A 2 10.78 14.45 -15.55
CA PHE A 2 11.71 13.32 -15.40
C PHE A 2 12.53 13.31 -16.69
N SER A 3 13.73 13.89 -16.63
CA SER A 3 14.73 13.72 -17.68
C SER A 3 15.11 12.24 -17.73
N SER A 4 15.44 11.73 -18.91
CA SER A 4 15.86 10.36 -19.20
C SER A 4 17.21 10.01 -18.58
N SER A 5 17.28 9.95 -17.24
CA SER A 5 18.35 9.19 -16.59
C SER A 5 18.02 7.71 -16.78
N GLY A 6 18.86 6.98 -17.52
CA GLY A 6 18.82 5.52 -17.50
C GLY A 6 18.79 5.06 -16.04
N GLY A 7 17.90 4.12 -15.72
CA GLY A 7 17.71 3.67 -14.35
C GLY A 7 19.02 3.15 -13.75
N LYS A 8 19.06 3.11 -12.42
CA LYS A 8 20.27 2.69 -11.69
C LYS A 8 20.25 1.18 -11.45
N SER A 9 21.24 0.47 -11.98
CA SER A 9 21.39 -0.98 -11.86
C SER A 9 22.13 -1.40 -10.58
N THR A 10 21.89 -2.64 -10.13
CA THR A 10 22.62 -3.29 -9.03
C THR A 10 23.72 -4.22 -9.55
N VAL A 11 23.55 -4.77 -10.75
CA VAL A 11 24.57 -5.54 -11.46
C VAL A 11 25.15 -4.66 -12.56
N THR A 12 26.47 -4.56 -12.61
CA THR A 12 27.25 -3.80 -13.60
C THR A 12 28.38 -4.65 -14.15
N ASP A 13 29.05 -4.18 -15.20
CA ASP A 13 30.25 -4.84 -15.72
C ASP A 13 31.31 -4.98 -14.61
N ALA A 14 31.81 -6.20 -14.43
CA ALA A 14 32.94 -6.44 -13.54
C ALA A 14 34.21 -5.78 -14.12
N PRO A 15 34.99 -5.07 -13.29
CA PRO A 15 36.31 -4.60 -13.69
C PRO A 15 37.24 -5.80 -13.91
N ASP A 16 38.22 -5.65 -14.80
CA ASP A 16 39.26 -6.67 -15.08
C ASP A 16 38.71 -8.05 -15.47
N PHE A 17 37.58 -8.08 -16.19
CA PHE A 17 36.91 -9.29 -16.63
C PHE A 17 37.72 -10.10 -17.66
N ASP A 18 37.85 -11.41 -17.40
CA ASP A 18 38.38 -12.41 -18.34
C ASP A 18 37.37 -13.56 -18.50
N PRO A 19 36.72 -13.70 -19.66
CA PRO A 19 35.72 -14.75 -19.89
C PRO A 19 36.31 -16.17 -19.82
N SER A 20 37.60 -16.35 -20.14
CA SER A 20 38.25 -17.66 -20.09
C SER A 20 38.49 -18.11 -18.66
N ALA A 21 38.96 -17.20 -17.80
CA ALA A 21 39.16 -17.48 -16.38
C ALA A 21 37.83 -17.79 -15.67
N ASP A 22 36.78 -17.03 -15.98
CA ASP A 22 35.44 -17.28 -15.42
C ASP A 22 34.85 -18.62 -15.92
N ALA A 23 35.06 -18.96 -17.19
CA ALA A 23 34.65 -20.27 -17.73
C ALA A 23 35.37 -21.43 -17.01
N GLU A 24 36.67 -21.30 -16.74
CA GLU A 24 37.44 -22.28 -15.95
C GLU A 24 36.97 -22.38 -14.50
N ALA A 25 36.62 -21.24 -13.88
CA ALA A 25 36.07 -21.20 -12.53
C ALA A 25 34.73 -21.94 -12.46
N LEU A 26 33.80 -21.68 -13.40
CA LEU A 26 32.51 -22.39 -13.47
C LEU A 26 32.70 -23.89 -13.75
N TYR A 27 33.61 -24.26 -14.66
CA TYR A 27 33.91 -25.66 -14.93
C TYR A 27 34.43 -26.37 -13.68
N SER A 28 35.32 -25.72 -12.93
CA SER A 28 35.89 -26.26 -11.70
C SER A 28 34.85 -26.37 -10.58
N ALA A 29 33.97 -25.39 -10.45
CA ALA A 29 32.88 -25.39 -9.48
C ALA A 29 31.87 -26.53 -9.72
N MET A 30 31.73 -27.00 -10.96
CA MET A 30 30.86 -28.11 -11.35
C MET A 30 31.59 -29.47 -11.43
N LYS A 31 32.87 -29.54 -11.06
CA LYS A 31 33.67 -30.77 -11.18
C LYS A 31 33.64 -31.57 -9.89
N GLY A 32 33.21 -32.83 -9.98
CA GLY A 32 33.30 -33.80 -8.88
C GLY A 32 31.93 -34.31 -8.47
N ILE A 33 31.77 -34.70 -7.20
CA ILE A 33 30.47 -35.09 -6.65
C ILE A 33 29.80 -33.84 -6.09
N GLY A 34 28.73 -33.40 -6.74
CA GLY A 34 28.05 -32.14 -6.44
C GLY A 34 28.77 -30.92 -7.02
N SER A 35 28.25 -29.74 -6.70
CA SER A 35 28.72 -28.46 -7.23
C SER A 35 29.00 -27.44 -6.11
N ASP A 36 30.01 -26.59 -6.30
CA ASP A 36 30.24 -25.40 -5.49
C ASP A 36 29.24 -24.30 -5.89
N LYS A 37 28.05 -24.36 -5.27
CA LYS A 37 26.94 -23.44 -5.56
C LYS A 37 27.28 -22.00 -5.20
N GLU A 38 28.14 -21.80 -4.20
CA GLU A 38 28.59 -20.48 -3.76
C GLU A 38 29.50 -19.85 -4.80
N ALA A 39 30.49 -20.58 -5.31
CA ALA A 39 31.33 -20.10 -6.42
C ALA A 39 30.49 -19.79 -7.68
N ILE A 40 29.53 -20.65 -8.01
CA ILE A 40 28.63 -20.43 -9.17
C ILE A 40 27.82 -19.15 -8.99
N LEU A 41 27.14 -19.00 -7.84
CA LEU A 41 26.25 -17.86 -7.63
C LEU A 41 27.03 -16.55 -7.52
N ASP A 42 28.19 -16.53 -6.83
CA ASP A 42 28.99 -15.32 -6.67
C ASP A 42 29.55 -14.84 -8.01
N LEU A 43 30.02 -15.75 -8.86
CA LEU A 43 30.48 -15.40 -10.21
C LEU A 43 29.32 -14.91 -11.07
N VAL A 44 28.23 -15.68 -11.19
CA VAL A 44 27.10 -15.31 -12.06
C VAL A 44 26.49 -13.97 -11.65
N THR A 45 26.30 -13.73 -10.34
CA THR A 45 25.69 -12.48 -9.85
C THR A 45 26.62 -11.27 -9.87
N SER A 46 27.93 -11.46 -10.07
CA SER A 46 28.93 -10.38 -10.16
C SER A 46 29.39 -10.09 -11.60
N ARG A 47 28.74 -10.67 -12.61
CA ARG A 47 28.97 -10.37 -14.04
C ARG A 47 27.71 -9.80 -14.66
N SER A 48 27.85 -8.81 -15.52
CA SER A 48 26.74 -8.32 -16.35
C SER A 48 26.28 -9.39 -17.33
N ASN A 49 25.07 -9.26 -17.88
CA ASN A 49 24.57 -10.23 -18.83
C ASN A 49 25.46 -10.33 -20.08
N ALA A 50 26.00 -9.20 -20.55
CA ALA A 50 26.94 -9.16 -21.66
C ALA A 50 28.19 -10.01 -21.36
N GLN A 51 28.79 -9.82 -20.18
CA GLN A 51 29.92 -10.63 -19.73
C GLN A 51 29.54 -12.11 -19.60
N ARG A 52 28.34 -12.44 -19.09
CA ARG A 52 27.87 -13.85 -19.05
C ARG A 52 27.77 -14.47 -20.44
N GLN A 53 27.40 -13.71 -21.48
CA GLN A 53 27.40 -14.23 -22.85
C GLN A 53 28.82 -14.57 -23.33
N GLU A 54 29.81 -13.72 -23.00
CA GLU A 54 31.22 -14.00 -23.31
C GLU A 54 31.73 -15.24 -22.55
N VAL A 55 31.33 -15.43 -21.29
CA VAL A 55 31.65 -16.64 -20.51
C VAL A 55 31.04 -17.89 -21.15
N ILE A 56 29.79 -17.84 -21.63
CA ILE A 56 29.17 -18.97 -22.36
C ILE A 56 29.99 -19.33 -23.60
N ALA A 57 30.39 -18.34 -24.38
CA ALA A 57 31.20 -18.56 -25.58
C ALA A 57 32.59 -19.15 -25.24
N ALA A 58 33.26 -18.62 -24.22
CA ALA A 58 34.55 -19.12 -23.74
C ALA A 58 34.45 -20.55 -23.19
N TYR A 59 33.40 -20.86 -22.42
CA TYR A 59 33.15 -22.20 -21.90
C TYR A 59 32.98 -23.22 -23.04
N LYS A 60 32.24 -22.84 -24.08
CA LYS A 60 32.08 -23.68 -25.28
C LYS A 60 33.40 -23.89 -26.01
N SER A 61 34.21 -22.85 -26.16
CA SER A 61 35.51 -22.93 -26.82
C SER A 61 36.52 -23.79 -26.03
N ASN A 62 36.59 -23.60 -24.70
CA ASN A 62 37.61 -24.20 -23.85
C ASN A 62 37.30 -25.67 -23.52
N PHE A 63 36.02 -26.03 -23.37
CA PHE A 63 35.61 -27.37 -22.92
C PHE A 63 34.78 -28.15 -23.93
N GLY A 64 34.30 -27.52 -25.02
CA GLY A 64 33.41 -28.14 -26.00
C GLY A 64 31.98 -28.39 -25.50
N LYS A 65 31.67 -27.99 -24.26
CA LYS A 65 30.40 -28.25 -23.57
C LYS A 65 29.47 -27.04 -23.61
N ASP A 66 28.18 -27.28 -23.38
CA ASP A 66 27.19 -26.21 -23.20
C ASP A 66 27.07 -25.85 -21.72
N LEU A 67 27.42 -24.60 -21.37
CA LEU A 67 27.42 -24.15 -19.99
C LEU A 67 26.02 -24.19 -19.36
N ILE A 68 24.98 -23.87 -20.14
CA ILE A 68 23.61 -23.83 -19.62
C ILE A 68 23.12 -25.26 -19.30
N ASP A 69 23.44 -26.24 -20.15
CA ASP A 69 23.07 -27.63 -19.90
C ASP A 69 23.85 -28.24 -18.74
N ASP A 70 25.14 -27.93 -18.59
CA ASP A 70 25.91 -28.34 -17.41
C ASP A 70 25.34 -27.72 -16.12
N LEU A 71 24.94 -26.44 -16.15
CA LEU A 71 24.28 -25.78 -15.01
C LEU A 71 22.91 -26.42 -14.66
N LYS A 72 22.09 -26.80 -15.65
CA LYS A 72 20.83 -27.51 -15.41
C LYS A 72 21.03 -28.90 -14.83
N TYR A 73 22.15 -29.55 -15.17
CA TYR A 73 22.46 -30.88 -14.65
C TYR A 73 22.90 -30.81 -13.18
N GLU A 74 23.74 -29.83 -12.82
CA GLU A 74 24.30 -29.68 -11.48
C GLU A 74 23.35 -29.00 -10.48
N LEU A 75 22.49 -28.10 -10.96
CA LEU A 75 21.59 -27.33 -10.12
C LEU A 75 20.17 -27.89 -10.18
N THR A 76 19.39 -27.68 -9.11
CA THR A 76 17.96 -28.06 -9.11
C THR A 76 17.05 -26.96 -8.55
N GLY A 77 15.78 -26.99 -8.96
CA GLY A 77 14.70 -26.23 -8.35
C GLY A 77 14.78 -24.72 -8.59
N LYS A 78 14.41 -23.91 -7.58
CA LYS A 78 14.36 -22.44 -7.72
C LYS A 78 15.72 -21.81 -8.00
N PHE A 79 16.77 -22.37 -7.39
CA PHE A 79 18.14 -21.92 -7.59
C PHE A 79 18.62 -22.18 -9.02
N GLU A 80 18.36 -23.38 -9.57
CA GLU A 80 18.61 -23.69 -10.98
C GLU A 80 17.88 -22.72 -11.91
N ARG A 81 16.57 -22.53 -11.71
CA ARG A 81 15.77 -21.62 -12.55
C ARG A 81 16.37 -20.22 -12.56
N LEU A 82 16.76 -19.70 -11.41
CA LEU A 82 17.33 -18.36 -11.26
C LEU A 82 18.68 -18.24 -11.98
N ILE A 83 19.63 -19.15 -11.71
CA ILE A 83 20.97 -19.13 -12.34
C ILE A 83 20.87 -19.32 -13.85
N VAL A 84 20.15 -20.34 -14.31
CA VAL A 84 19.99 -20.63 -15.75
C VAL A 84 19.31 -19.47 -16.49
N SER A 85 18.41 -18.74 -15.83
CA SER A 85 17.75 -17.57 -16.43
C SER A 85 18.65 -16.35 -16.47
N LEU A 86 19.53 -16.14 -15.50
CA LEU A 86 20.56 -15.09 -15.52
C LEU A 86 21.55 -15.23 -16.68
N MET A 87 21.74 -16.45 -17.20
CA MET A 87 22.61 -16.75 -18.33
C MET A 87 21.99 -16.45 -19.70
N ARG A 88 20.67 -16.24 -19.79
CA ARG A 88 19.99 -15.90 -21.06
C ARG A 88 20.12 -14.40 -21.33
N THR A 89 20.19 -14.01 -22.60
CA THR A 89 20.05 -12.59 -22.95
C THR A 89 18.66 -12.07 -22.54
N PRO A 90 18.50 -10.76 -22.27
CA PRO A 90 17.22 -10.22 -21.80
C PRO A 90 16.04 -10.57 -22.71
N ALA A 91 16.22 -10.46 -24.03
CA ALA A 91 15.19 -10.78 -25.02
C ALA A 91 14.77 -12.26 -25.00
N TYR A 92 15.73 -13.20 -24.89
CA TYR A 92 15.42 -14.63 -24.79
C TYR A 92 14.83 -15.00 -23.43
N HIS A 93 15.18 -14.28 -22.36
CA HIS A 93 14.53 -14.47 -21.07
C HIS A 93 13.06 -14.07 -21.13
N ASP A 94 12.74 -12.89 -21.68
CA ASP A 94 11.35 -12.45 -21.87
C ASP A 94 10.59 -13.39 -22.80
N ALA A 95 11.17 -13.75 -23.95
CA ALA A 95 10.55 -14.70 -24.89
C ALA A 95 10.22 -16.04 -24.20
N LYS A 96 11.12 -16.55 -23.35
CA LYS A 96 10.86 -17.75 -22.56
C LYS A 96 9.72 -17.58 -21.57
N GLU A 97 9.68 -16.46 -20.85
CA GLU A 97 8.61 -16.18 -19.87
C GLU A 97 7.25 -16.01 -20.55
N ILE A 98 7.19 -15.45 -21.76
CA ILE A 98 5.96 -15.41 -22.57
C ILE A 98 5.58 -16.80 -23.08
N HIS A 99 6.54 -17.54 -23.65
CA HIS A 99 6.28 -18.88 -24.15
C HIS A 99 5.76 -19.81 -23.04
N ASP A 100 6.39 -19.78 -21.86
CA ASP A 100 5.93 -20.56 -20.71
C ASP A 100 4.58 -20.06 -20.15
N ALA A 101 4.19 -18.81 -20.43
CA ALA A 101 2.91 -18.25 -20.01
C ALA A 101 1.73 -18.64 -20.91
N VAL A 102 1.97 -18.92 -22.20
CA VAL A 102 0.95 -19.35 -23.16
C VAL A 102 1.00 -20.86 -23.44
N LYS A 103 2.13 -21.51 -23.17
CA LYS A 103 2.26 -22.95 -23.40
C LYS A 103 1.67 -23.78 -22.26
N GLY A 104 0.68 -24.62 -22.61
CA GLY A 104 0.18 -25.68 -21.75
C GLY A 104 -1.33 -25.57 -21.51
N ALA A 105 -1.82 -26.26 -20.48
CA ALA A 105 -3.21 -26.13 -20.08
C ALA A 105 -3.38 -24.88 -19.19
N GLY A 106 -3.98 -23.84 -19.76
CA GLY A 106 -4.20 -22.55 -19.12
C GLY A 106 -3.13 -21.52 -19.45
N THR A 107 -3.38 -20.28 -19.05
CA THR A 107 -2.55 -19.13 -19.40
C THR A 107 -2.08 -18.44 -18.12
N ASN A 108 -0.86 -17.90 -18.11
CA ASN A 108 -0.37 -17.06 -17.01
C ASN A 108 -0.52 -15.59 -17.36
N GLU A 109 -1.73 -15.05 -17.22
CA GLU A 109 -2.08 -13.67 -17.57
C GLU A 109 -1.25 -12.67 -16.74
N ARG A 110 -0.88 -13.03 -15.51
CA ARG A 110 -0.05 -12.18 -14.64
C ARG A 110 1.36 -11.97 -15.20
N CYS A 111 1.92 -12.96 -15.91
CA CYS A 111 3.20 -12.84 -16.61
C CYS A 111 3.03 -11.95 -17.85
N LEU A 112 2.03 -12.25 -18.70
CA LEU A 112 1.70 -11.46 -19.89
C LEU A 112 1.52 -9.98 -19.55
N ILE A 113 0.73 -9.67 -18.52
CA ILE A 113 0.47 -8.29 -18.07
C ILE A 113 1.76 -7.59 -17.65
N GLU A 114 2.63 -8.26 -16.90
CA GLU A 114 3.86 -7.66 -16.39
C GLU A 114 4.83 -7.28 -17.51
N VAL A 115 5.05 -8.22 -18.44
CA VAL A 115 5.98 -8.03 -19.55
C VAL A 115 5.40 -7.01 -20.53
N MET A 116 4.18 -7.21 -21.03
CA MET A 116 3.60 -6.35 -22.07
C MET A 116 3.37 -4.91 -21.61
N ALA A 117 3.03 -4.67 -20.34
CA ALA A 117 2.77 -3.31 -19.85
C ALA A 117 4.04 -2.49 -19.57
N SER A 118 5.19 -3.14 -19.39
CA SER A 118 6.38 -2.48 -18.81
C SER A 118 7.57 -2.34 -19.77
N ARG A 119 7.60 -3.09 -20.87
CA ARG A 119 8.72 -3.06 -21.83
C ARG A 119 8.58 -1.87 -22.78
N THR A 120 9.71 -1.37 -23.24
CA THR A 120 9.78 -0.34 -24.28
C THR A 120 9.52 -0.92 -25.67
N ASN A 121 9.35 -0.03 -26.67
CA ASN A 121 9.22 -0.44 -28.07
C ASN A 121 10.40 -1.33 -28.51
N GLN A 122 11.64 -0.91 -28.22
CA GLN A 122 12.83 -1.70 -28.57
C GLN A 122 12.84 -3.08 -27.89
N GLN A 123 12.54 -3.13 -26.59
CA GLN A 123 12.49 -4.40 -25.85
C GLN A 123 11.39 -5.34 -26.38
N MET A 124 10.25 -4.79 -26.82
CA MET A 124 9.19 -5.57 -27.48
C MET A 124 9.68 -6.17 -28.80
N HIS A 125 10.31 -5.37 -29.66
CA HIS A 125 10.85 -5.87 -30.93
C HIS A 125 11.93 -6.94 -30.74
N ASP A 126 12.85 -6.74 -29.78
CA ASP A 126 13.90 -7.71 -29.46
C ASP A 126 13.30 -9.04 -28.94
N MET A 127 12.27 -8.95 -28.08
CA MET A 127 11.55 -10.12 -27.57
C MET A 127 10.83 -10.89 -28.68
N VAL A 128 10.14 -10.19 -29.60
CA VAL A 128 9.46 -10.81 -30.75
C VAL A 128 10.47 -11.55 -31.64
N ALA A 129 11.61 -10.93 -31.93
CA ALA A 129 12.67 -11.55 -32.71
C ALA A 129 13.25 -12.79 -32.00
N ALA A 130 13.55 -12.68 -30.71
CA ALA A 130 14.08 -13.79 -29.90
C ALA A 130 13.08 -14.96 -29.78
N TYR A 131 11.78 -14.67 -29.67
CA TYR A 131 10.73 -15.69 -29.61
C TYR A 131 10.68 -16.50 -30.91
N LYS A 132 10.68 -15.81 -32.06
CA LYS A 132 10.68 -16.43 -33.37
C LYS A 132 11.93 -17.29 -33.59
N ASP A 133 13.10 -16.80 -33.18
CA ASP A 133 14.34 -17.57 -33.27
C ASP A 133 14.33 -18.81 -32.37
N ALA A 134 13.90 -18.67 -31.12
CA ALA A 134 13.95 -19.75 -30.13
C ALA A 134 12.92 -20.86 -30.38
N TYR A 135 11.72 -20.51 -30.87
CA TYR A 135 10.57 -21.42 -30.93
C TYR A 135 10.07 -21.70 -32.35
N GLY A 136 10.47 -20.89 -33.34
CA GLY A 136 9.98 -21.01 -34.71
C GLY A 136 8.48 -20.70 -34.86
N SER A 137 7.84 -20.14 -33.83
CA SER A 137 6.43 -19.71 -33.83
C SER A 137 6.32 -18.19 -33.76
N ASP A 138 5.16 -17.69 -34.17
CA ASP A 138 4.82 -16.27 -34.09
C ASP A 138 4.19 -15.96 -32.73
N ILE A 139 4.85 -15.08 -31.96
CA ILE A 139 4.41 -14.72 -30.61
C ILE A 139 3.03 -14.04 -30.60
N GLU A 140 2.67 -13.31 -31.66
CA GLU A 140 1.37 -12.68 -31.79
C GLU A 140 0.29 -13.74 -31.98
N GLU A 141 0.52 -14.70 -32.88
CA GLU A 141 -0.40 -15.83 -33.12
C GLU A 141 -0.61 -16.67 -31.85
N ASP A 142 0.47 -16.97 -31.12
CA ASP A 142 0.41 -17.75 -29.88
C ASP A 142 -0.37 -16.99 -28.78
N ILE A 143 -0.16 -15.67 -28.64
CA ILE A 143 -0.96 -14.83 -27.72
C ILE A 143 -2.42 -14.76 -28.15
N ILE A 144 -2.70 -14.66 -29.45
CA ILE A 144 -4.08 -14.60 -29.98
C ILE A 144 -4.85 -15.87 -29.67
N ALA A 145 -4.18 -17.03 -29.73
CA ALA A 145 -4.76 -18.33 -29.49
C ALA A 145 -5.13 -18.54 -28.01
N ASP A 146 -4.30 -18.06 -27.09
CA ASP A 146 -4.47 -18.24 -25.65
C ASP A 146 -5.24 -17.09 -24.94
N THR A 147 -5.59 -16.02 -25.66
CA THR A 147 -6.29 -14.86 -25.06
C THR A 147 -7.55 -14.44 -25.82
N SER A 148 -8.45 -13.73 -25.13
CA SER A 148 -9.74 -13.32 -25.68
C SER A 148 -10.14 -11.89 -25.31
N GLY A 149 -11.20 -11.39 -25.94
CA GLY A 149 -11.83 -10.11 -25.62
C GLY A 149 -10.90 -8.89 -25.74
N HIS A 150 -11.14 -7.91 -24.87
CA HIS A 150 -10.37 -6.66 -24.82
C HIS A 150 -8.97 -6.85 -24.24
N PHE A 151 -8.80 -7.86 -23.36
CA PHE A 151 -7.49 -8.28 -22.86
C PHE A 151 -6.55 -8.62 -24.03
N LYS A 152 -6.98 -9.51 -24.93
CA LYS A 152 -6.25 -9.82 -26.16
C LYS A 152 -5.92 -8.55 -26.95
N LYS A 153 -6.94 -7.74 -27.29
CA LYS A 153 -6.75 -6.54 -28.13
C LYS A 153 -5.66 -5.62 -27.59
N MET A 154 -5.66 -5.38 -26.28
CA MET A 154 -4.65 -4.53 -25.66
C MET A 154 -3.25 -5.17 -25.66
N LEU A 155 -3.14 -6.48 -25.42
CA LEU A 155 -1.85 -7.17 -25.54
C LEU A 155 -1.25 -7.03 -26.94
N ILE A 156 -2.08 -7.18 -27.99
CA ILE A 156 -1.63 -7.04 -29.38
C ILE A 156 -1.18 -5.60 -29.67
N VAL A 157 -1.90 -4.58 -29.18
CA VAL A 157 -1.51 -3.17 -29.32
C VAL A 157 -0.15 -2.90 -28.66
N LEU A 158 0.07 -3.44 -27.46
CA LEU A 158 1.35 -3.28 -26.75
C LEU A 158 2.49 -4.02 -27.47
N LEU A 159 2.21 -5.24 -27.95
CA LEU A 159 3.17 -6.09 -28.66
C LEU A 159 3.68 -5.47 -29.95
N GLN A 160 2.88 -4.62 -30.62
CA GLN A 160 3.34 -3.90 -31.82
C GLN A 160 4.58 -3.05 -31.53
N GLY A 161 4.79 -2.58 -30.29
CA GLY A 161 5.96 -1.78 -29.95
C GLY A 161 6.03 -0.45 -30.71
N THR A 162 4.88 0.17 -31.01
CA THR A 162 4.81 1.41 -31.80
C THR A 162 4.26 2.60 -30.99
N ARG A 163 4.47 2.62 -29.67
CA ARG A 163 4.07 3.78 -28.85
C ARG A 163 4.84 5.02 -29.30
N ASP A 164 4.21 6.18 -29.32
CA ASP A 164 4.90 7.44 -29.62
C ASP A 164 6.03 7.74 -28.62
N GLU A 165 7.24 7.96 -29.12
CA GLU A 165 8.44 8.30 -28.34
C GLU A 165 8.90 9.75 -28.55
N SER A 166 8.18 10.56 -29.33
CA SER A 166 8.58 11.93 -29.68
C SER A 166 8.73 12.85 -28.47
N GLY A 167 8.00 12.57 -27.38
CA GLY A 167 8.01 13.35 -26.16
C GLY A 167 7.37 14.74 -26.27
N VAL A 168 6.93 15.14 -27.48
CA VAL A 168 6.29 16.42 -27.75
C VAL A 168 4.86 16.37 -27.19
N VAL A 169 4.52 17.35 -26.36
CA VAL A 169 3.19 17.44 -25.75
C VAL A 169 2.41 18.58 -26.39
N ASP A 170 1.24 18.25 -26.93
CA ASP A 170 0.22 19.19 -27.37
C ASP A 170 -0.82 19.35 -26.26
N ALA A 171 -0.92 20.55 -25.69
CA ALA A 171 -1.80 20.84 -24.57
C ALA A 171 -3.29 20.69 -24.93
N ASP A 172 -3.68 21.01 -26.17
CA ASP A 172 -5.07 20.87 -26.62
C ASP A 172 -5.43 19.39 -26.75
N LEU A 173 -4.49 18.57 -27.25
CA LEU A 173 -4.67 17.12 -27.31
C LEU A 173 -4.70 16.47 -25.93
N VAL A 174 -3.95 16.99 -24.95
CA VAL A 174 -4.00 16.50 -23.56
C VAL A 174 -5.40 16.69 -22.98
N GLU A 175 -5.97 17.89 -23.12
CA GLU A 175 -7.32 18.18 -22.63
C GLU A 175 -8.37 17.34 -23.38
N GLN A 176 -8.22 17.21 -24.70
CA GLN A 176 -9.09 16.38 -25.51
C GLN A 176 -9.06 14.91 -25.09
N ASP A 177 -7.87 14.30 -24.96
CA ASP A 177 -7.76 12.90 -24.56
C ASP A 177 -8.27 12.68 -23.12
N ALA A 178 -8.10 13.65 -22.22
CA ALA A 178 -8.65 13.57 -20.86
C ALA A 178 -10.19 13.61 -20.87
N GLN A 179 -10.79 14.49 -21.67
CA GLN A 179 -12.23 14.55 -21.86
C GLN A 179 -12.77 13.30 -22.55
N ASP A 180 -12.08 12.78 -23.57
CA ASP A 180 -12.44 11.55 -24.28
C ASP A 180 -12.42 10.33 -23.34
N LEU A 181 -11.42 10.23 -22.45
CA LEU A 181 -11.39 9.17 -21.44
C LEU A 181 -12.52 9.30 -20.42
N TYR A 182 -12.86 10.54 -20.01
CA TYR A 182 -13.96 10.79 -19.08
C TYR A 182 -15.31 10.40 -19.70
N ALA A 183 -15.55 10.85 -20.93
CA ALA A 183 -16.74 10.52 -21.70
C ALA A 183 -16.86 9.01 -21.98
N ALA A 184 -15.72 8.35 -22.21
CA ALA A 184 -15.66 6.91 -22.43
C ALA A 184 -15.87 6.07 -21.16
N GLY A 185 -15.74 6.64 -19.96
CA GLY A 185 -15.90 5.95 -18.68
C GLY A 185 -16.99 6.58 -17.84
N GLU A 186 -16.60 7.47 -16.93
CA GLU A 186 -17.45 8.03 -15.85
C GLU A 186 -18.71 8.78 -16.32
N GLU A 187 -18.75 9.32 -17.55
CA GLU A 187 -19.94 10.03 -18.06
C GLU A 187 -21.09 9.08 -18.48
N GLN A 188 -20.80 7.79 -18.69
CA GLN A 188 -21.76 6.81 -19.16
C GLN A 188 -21.79 5.57 -18.26
N TRP A 189 -22.81 4.73 -18.43
CA TRP A 189 -22.83 3.44 -17.74
C TRP A 189 -22.04 2.40 -18.55
N GLY A 190 -20.94 1.90 -17.98
CA GLY A 190 -19.99 1.03 -18.66
C GLY A 190 -18.80 1.81 -19.27
N THR A 191 -17.86 1.10 -19.88
CA THR A 191 -16.67 1.73 -20.50
C THR A 191 -16.64 1.50 -22.01
N ASP A 192 -16.24 2.51 -22.78
CA ASP A 192 -15.75 2.32 -24.15
C ASP A 192 -14.30 1.81 -24.09
N GLU A 193 -14.14 0.49 -24.02
CA GLU A 193 -12.83 -0.13 -23.88
C GLU A 193 -11.94 0.14 -25.11
N ALA A 194 -12.53 0.35 -26.28
CA ALA A 194 -11.77 0.64 -27.51
C ALA A 194 -11.10 2.02 -27.43
N LYS A 195 -11.78 3.02 -26.86
CA LYS A 195 -11.21 4.35 -26.62
C LYS A 195 -10.04 4.28 -25.64
N PHE A 196 -10.21 3.56 -24.53
CA PHE A 196 -9.15 3.33 -23.55
C PHE A 196 -7.92 2.64 -24.17
N ILE A 197 -8.13 1.58 -24.95
CA ILE A 197 -7.05 0.86 -25.66
C ILE A 197 -6.32 1.81 -26.63
N MET A 198 -7.06 2.58 -27.42
CA MET A 198 -6.48 3.50 -28.41
C MET A 198 -5.59 4.56 -27.75
N ILE A 199 -6.09 5.25 -26.72
CA ILE A 199 -5.36 6.34 -26.07
C ILE A 199 -4.19 5.77 -25.26
N LEU A 200 -4.44 4.82 -24.37
CA LEU A 200 -3.43 4.30 -23.45
C LEU A 200 -2.38 3.42 -24.14
N GLY A 201 -2.70 2.81 -25.28
CA GLY A 201 -1.78 1.99 -26.08
C GLY A 201 -0.80 2.80 -26.93
N ASN A 202 -1.21 3.98 -27.43
CA ASN A 202 -0.46 4.66 -28.51
C ASN A 202 0.21 5.98 -28.09
N ARG A 203 -0.41 6.77 -27.19
CA ARG A 203 0.14 8.08 -26.80
C ARG A 203 1.47 7.95 -26.06
N SER A 204 2.32 8.96 -26.19
CA SER A 204 3.60 8.99 -25.50
C SER A 204 3.44 8.99 -23.98
N VAL A 205 4.45 8.48 -23.26
CA VAL A 205 4.42 8.42 -21.79
C VAL A 205 4.33 9.83 -21.18
N THR A 206 5.01 10.81 -21.77
CA THR A 206 4.96 12.21 -21.31
C THR A 206 3.57 12.81 -21.49
N HIS A 207 2.93 12.57 -22.64
CA HIS A 207 1.56 12.99 -22.90
C HIS A 207 0.58 12.36 -21.92
N LEU A 208 0.61 11.03 -21.77
CA LEU A 208 -0.35 10.32 -20.92
C LEU A 208 -0.25 10.71 -19.45
N ARG A 209 0.94 11.03 -18.94
CA ARG A 209 1.08 11.57 -17.58
C ARG A 209 0.31 12.88 -17.41
N MET A 210 0.39 13.79 -18.39
CA MET A 210 -0.36 15.04 -18.34
C MET A 210 -1.86 14.82 -18.54
N VAL A 211 -2.25 13.85 -19.36
CA VAL A 211 -3.66 13.42 -19.50
C VAL A 211 -4.20 12.91 -18.17
N PHE A 212 -3.45 12.10 -17.40
CA PHE A 212 -3.91 11.61 -16.10
C PHE A 212 -4.14 12.75 -15.10
N ASP A 213 -3.24 13.75 -15.09
CA ASP A 213 -3.37 14.93 -14.23
C ASP A 213 -4.56 15.83 -14.64
N ALA A 214 -4.88 15.91 -15.94
CA ALA A 214 -6.06 16.62 -16.44
C ALA A 214 -7.35 15.84 -16.15
N TYR A 215 -7.35 14.53 -16.40
CA TYR A 215 -8.48 13.63 -16.14
C TYR A 215 -8.93 13.70 -14.68
N GLU A 216 -8.01 13.65 -13.72
CA GLU A 216 -8.35 13.69 -12.30
C GLU A 216 -9.05 15.01 -11.89
N LYS A 217 -8.79 16.11 -12.61
CA LYS A 217 -9.49 17.38 -12.39
C LYS A 217 -10.91 17.37 -12.97
N ILE A 218 -11.13 16.67 -14.09
CA ILE A 218 -12.43 16.58 -14.77
C ILE A 218 -13.34 15.58 -14.02
N ALA A 219 -12.81 14.38 -13.75
CA ALA A 219 -13.56 13.26 -13.19
C ALA A 219 -13.72 13.33 -11.66
N GLU A 220 -12.93 14.16 -10.98
CA GLU A 220 -12.76 14.18 -9.52
C GLU A 220 -12.36 12.82 -8.89
N VAL A 221 -11.90 11.88 -9.73
CA VAL A 221 -11.36 10.57 -9.38
C VAL A 221 -10.15 10.28 -10.27
N SER A 222 -9.23 9.43 -9.81
CA SER A 222 -8.08 9.07 -10.63
C SER A 222 -8.49 8.09 -11.72
N ILE A 223 -7.76 8.09 -12.84
CA ILE A 223 -8.00 7.15 -13.95
C ILE A 223 -7.91 5.69 -13.48
N GLU A 224 -7.06 5.36 -12.50
CA GLU A 224 -6.99 4.03 -11.91
C GLU A 224 -8.25 3.64 -11.16
N ASP A 225 -8.91 4.59 -10.50
CA ASP A 225 -10.14 4.32 -9.76
C ASP A 225 -11.30 4.09 -10.74
N SER A 226 -11.41 4.90 -11.79
CA SER A 226 -12.38 4.68 -12.89
C SER A 226 -12.19 3.33 -13.57
N ILE A 227 -10.94 2.94 -13.85
CA ILE A 227 -10.65 1.61 -14.41
C ILE A 227 -11.13 0.50 -13.46
N LYS A 228 -10.88 0.62 -12.15
CA LYS A 228 -11.29 -0.40 -11.16
C LYS A 228 -12.79 -0.47 -10.93
N SER A 229 -13.53 0.62 -11.15
CA SER A 229 -14.99 0.62 -10.98
C SER A 229 -15.70 0.10 -12.21
N GLU A 230 -15.17 0.40 -13.40
CA GLU A 230 -15.89 0.13 -14.65
C GLU A 230 -15.40 -1.11 -15.40
N LEU A 231 -14.15 -1.53 -15.23
CA LEU A 231 -13.60 -2.73 -15.87
C LEU A 231 -13.51 -3.91 -14.89
N SER A 232 -13.40 -5.11 -15.44
CA SER A 232 -13.21 -6.33 -14.63
C SER A 232 -12.25 -7.33 -15.29
N GLY A 233 -11.84 -8.34 -14.51
CA GLY A 233 -11.05 -9.47 -14.99
C GLY A 233 -9.61 -9.10 -15.37
N ASP A 234 -9.02 -9.84 -16.30
CA ASP A 234 -7.62 -9.61 -16.73
C ASP A 234 -7.44 -8.35 -17.55
N PHE A 235 -8.50 -7.88 -18.22
CA PHE A 235 -8.47 -6.60 -18.91
C PHE A 235 -8.30 -5.43 -17.93
N GLU A 236 -9.07 -5.39 -16.84
CA GLU A 236 -8.87 -4.40 -15.75
C GLU A 236 -7.43 -4.43 -15.23
N ARG A 237 -6.91 -5.63 -14.94
CA ARG A 237 -5.54 -5.81 -14.42
C ARG A 237 -4.49 -5.31 -15.40
N LEU A 238 -4.67 -5.56 -16.70
CA LEU A 238 -3.78 -5.07 -17.75
C LEU A 238 -3.81 -3.56 -17.86
N MET A 239 -5.00 -2.96 -17.93
CA MET A 239 -5.14 -1.51 -18.04
C MET A 239 -4.54 -0.79 -16.83
N LEU A 240 -4.75 -1.33 -15.62
CA LEU A 240 -4.11 -0.82 -14.40
C LEU A 240 -2.59 -0.95 -14.42
N ALA A 241 -2.05 -2.06 -14.96
CA ALA A 241 -0.61 -2.23 -15.10
C ALA A 241 -0.02 -1.22 -16.08
N VAL A 242 -0.68 -1.00 -17.23
CA VAL A 242 -0.27 0.00 -18.24
C VAL A 242 -0.23 1.39 -17.63
N VAL A 243 -1.31 1.82 -16.94
CA VAL A 243 -1.35 3.13 -16.26
C VAL A 243 -0.24 3.24 -15.20
N GLN A 244 -0.03 2.20 -14.39
CA GLN A 244 1.03 2.18 -13.38
C GLN A 244 2.43 2.29 -14.00
N CYS A 245 2.70 1.57 -15.09
CA CYS A 245 3.98 1.65 -15.81
C CYS A 245 4.19 3.03 -16.45
N ILE A 246 3.15 3.62 -17.05
CA ILE A 246 3.19 5.00 -17.58
C ILE A 246 3.54 5.97 -16.46
N ARG A 247 2.92 5.85 -15.27
CA ARG A 247 3.27 6.70 -14.12
C ARG A 247 4.70 6.46 -13.65
N SER A 248 5.07 5.21 -13.36
CA SER A 248 6.42 4.83 -12.94
C SER A 248 6.61 3.31 -13.00
N VAL A 249 7.48 2.87 -13.91
CA VAL A 249 7.92 1.47 -14.01
C VAL A 249 8.60 0.97 -12.71
N PRO A 250 9.51 1.72 -12.06
CA PRO A 250 10.07 1.31 -10.77
C PRO A 250 9.01 1.10 -9.67
N MET A 251 8.02 2.00 -9.58
CA MET A 251 6.94 1.89 -8.60
C MET A 251 6.02 0.69 -8.89
N PHE A 252 5.77 0.40 -10.17
CA PHE A 252 5.04 -0.80 -10.58
C PHE A 252 5.76 -2.07 -10.11
N TYR A 253 7.06 -2.19 -10.36
CA TYR A 253 7.84 -3.34 -9.93
C TYR A 253 7.98 -3.44 -8.42
N ALA A 254 8.18 -2.33 -7.71
CA ALA A 254 8.17 -2.32 -6.25
C ALA A 254 6.86 -2.90 -5.68
N LYS A 255 5.72 -2.49 -6.26
CA LYS A 255 4.40 -3.02 -5.88
C LYS A 255 4.28 -4.52 -6.18
N ARG A 256 4.76 -4.98 -7.33
CA ARG A 256 4.70 -6.41 -7.71
C ARG A 256 5.62 -7.28 -6.87
N LEU A 257 6.84 -6.83 -6.57
CA LEU A 257 7.76 -7.52 -5.66
C LEU A 257 7.13 -7.68 -4.28
N TYR A 258 6.54 -6.62 -3.74
CA TYR A 258 5.85 -6.70 -2.45
C TYR A 258 4.71 -7.72 -2.49
N LYS A 259 3.86 -7.68 -3.51
CA LYS A 259 2.78 -8.67 -3.68
C LYS A 259 3.29 -10.10 -3.83
N SER A 260 4.46 -10.29 -4.43
CA SER A 260 5.04 -11.63 -4.60
C SER A 260 5.53 -12.25 -3.30
N MET A 261 5.80 -11.44 -2.26
CA MET A 261 6.30 -11.90 -0.96
C MET A 261 5.32 -11.61 0.19
N LYS A 262 4.14 -11.02 -0.09
CA LYS A 262 3.14 -10.67 0.93
C LYS A 262 2.29 -11.89 1.24
N GLY A 263 2.30 -12.34 2.50
CA GLY A 263 1.38 -13.36 3.02
C GLY A 263 2.11 -14.63 3.42
N LEU A 264 1.41 -15.76 3.42
CA LEU A 264 2.03 -17.07 3.60
C LEU A 264 2.49 -17.59 2.23
N GLY A 265 3.81 -17.75 2.07
CA GLY A 265 4.45 -18.24 0.85
C GLY A 265 4.79 -17.14 -0.15
N THR A 266 5.53 -17.53 -1.19
CA THR A 266 6.12 -16.61 -2.17
C THR A 266 5.67 -16.97 -3.58
N ALA A 267 5.36 -15.98 -4.41
CA ALA A 267 5.17 -16.15 -5.85
C ALA A 267 6.53 -16.14 -6.56
N ASP A 268 7.35 -17.16 -6.32
CA ASP A 268 8.77 -17.20 -6.70
C ASP A 268 9.03 -16.94 -8.19
N ASN A 269 8.16 -17.41 -9.08
CA ASN A 269 8.33 -17.17 -10.52
C ASN A 269 8.28 -15.67 -10.85
N THR A 270 7.44 -14.90 -10.16
CA THR A 270 7.37 -13.45 -10.32
C THR A 270 8.58 -12.78 -9.67
N LEU A 271 8.97 -13.22 -8.48
CA LEU A 271 10.16 -12.70 -7.80
C LEU A 271 11.41 -12.90 -8.67
N ILE A 272 11.64 -14.11 -9.19
CA ILE A 272 12.76 -14.45 -10.09
C ILE A 272 12.75 -13.56 -11.33
N ARG A 273 11.63 -13.51 -12.05
CA ARG A 273 11.54 -12.74 -13.31
C ARG A 273 11.83 -11.26 -13.10
N ILE A 274 11.29 -10.64 -12.05
CA ILE A 274 11.54 -9.22 -11.76
C ILE A 274 13.00 -9.00 -11.35
N MET A 275 13.53 -9.82 -10.44
CA MET A 275 14.90 -9.66 -9.96
C MET A 275 15.94 -9.81 -11.07
N ILE A 276 15.70 -10.69 -12.05
CA ILE A 276 16.55 -10.83 -13.25
C ILE A 276 16.35 -9.67 -14.21
N SER A 277 15.11 -9.43 -14.64
CA SER A 277 14.86 -8.47 -15.74
C SER A 277 15.18 -7.03 -15.38
N ARG A 278 15.28 -6.69 -14.08
CA ARG A 278 15.50 -5.32 -13.61
C ARG A 278 16.86 -5.09 -12.96
N SER A 279 17.65 -6.14 -12.67
CA SER A 279 18.96 -6.00 -11.98
C SER A 279 19.96 -5.11 -12.72
N GLU A 280 19.87 -5.07 -14.05
CA GLU A 280 20.74 -4.30 -14.95
C GLU A 280 20.03 -3.06 -15.54
N ILE A 281 18.84 -2.69 -15.02
CA ILE A 281 18.05 -1.57 -15.55
C ILE A 281 17.76 -0.52 -14.49
N ASP A 282 17.03 -0.85 -13.42
CA ASP A 282 16.49 0.14 -12.47
C ASP A 282 16.25 -0.45 -11.07
N MET A 283 16.97 -1.51 -10.71
CA MET A 283 16.80 -2.19 -9.42
C MET A 283 17.05 -1.25 -8.22
N LEU A 284 17.96 -0.28 -8.33
CA LEU A 284 18.15 0.72 -7.28
C LEU A 284 16.93 1.63 -7.15
N ASP A 285 16.36 2.10 -8.27
CA ASP A 285 15.13 2.91 -8.25
C ASP A 285 13.92 2.12 -7.70
N ILE A 286 13.86 0.81 -7.99
CA ILE A 286 12.85 -0.10 -7.46
C ILE A 286 13.00 -0.23 -5.94
N ARG A 287 14.22 -0.42 -5.42
CA ARG A 287 14.49 -0.48 -3.96
C ARG A 287 14.04 0.79 -3.26
N GLU A 288 14.33 1.94 -3.86
CA GLU A 288 13.90 3.24 -3.34
C GLU A 288 12.38 3.34 -3.31
N CYS A 289 11.69 3.05 -4.42
CA CYS A 289 10.23 3.05 -4.49
C CYS A 289 9.62 2.07 -3.48
N PHE A 290 10.25 0.91 -3.28
CA PHE A 290 9.83 -0.09 -2.30
C PHE A 290 9.93 0.44 -0.87
N ARG A 291 11.08 1.04 -0.51
CA ARG A 291 11.33 1.60 0.82
C ARG A 291 10.43 2.79 1.15
N LEU A 292 10.07 3.58 0.14
CA LEU A 292 9.14 4.71 0.30
C LEU A 292 7.70 4.25 0.56
N ARG A 293 7.34 3.06 0.08
CA ARG A 293 5.97 2.53 0.13
C ARG A 293 5.74 1.54 1.26
N TYR A 294 6.75 0.79 1.66
CA TYR A 294 6.62 -0.33 2.60
C TYR A 294 7.48 -0.14 3.86
N GLU A 295 7.10 -0.80 4.95
CA GLU A 295 7.76 -0.64 6.26
C GLU A 295 9.10 -1.38 6.37
N THR A 296 9.50 -2.12 5.34
CA THR A 296 10.72 -2.92 5.25
C THR A 296 11.41 -2.66 3.92
N SER A 297 12.74 -2.83 3.86
CA SER A 297 13.47 -2.80 2.60
C SER A 297 13.15 -4.01 1.73
N LEU A 298 13.35 -3.88 0.41
CA LEU A 298 13.25 -5.01 -0.51
C LEU A 298 14.20 -6.14 -0.10
N TYR A 299 15.42 -5.77 0.30
CA TYR A 299 16.45 -6.70 0.79
C TYR A 299 15.95 -7.54 1.98
N ASN A 300 15.43 -6.87 3.02
CA ASN A 300 14.97 -7.58 4.22
C ASN A 300 13.72 -8.42 3.94
N MET A 301 12.81 -7.95 3.08
CA MET A 301 11.65 -8.76 2.68
C MET A 301 12.07 -10.03 1.92
N ILE A 302 13.04 -9.95 1.00
CA ILE A 302 13.61 -11.12 0.33
C ILE A 302 14.29 -12.04 1.35
N LYS A 303 15.07 -11.46 2.28
CA LYS A 303 15.85 -12.21 3.27
C LYS A 303 14.97 -13.06 4.19
N ASP A 304 13.82 -12.51 4.58
CA ASP A 304 12.87 -13.13 5.50
C ASP A 304 11.96 -14.14 4.79
N ASP A 305 11.62 -13.91 3.51
CA ASP A 305 10.67 -14.74 2.76
C ASP A 305 11.35 -15.89 1.98
N THR A 306 12.68 -15.89 1.87
CA THR A 306 13.44 -16.89 1.10
C THR A 306 14.57 -17.57 1.89
N SER A 307 15.12 -18.68 1.37
CA SER A 307 16.16 -19.46 2.04
C SER A 307 17.22 -20.04 1.08
N GLY A 308 18.37 -20.45 1.63
CA GLY A 308 19.43 -21.16 0.90
C GLY A 308 20.12 -20.33 -0.18
N ASP A 309 20.72 -21.00 -1.17
CA ASP A 309 21.44 -20.34 -2.27
C ASP A 309 20.51 -19.51 -3.17
N TYR A 310 19.24 -19.90 -3.26
CA TYR A 310 18.19 -19.10 -3.89
C TYR A 310 18.07 -17.71 -3.26
N LYS A 311 18.00 -17.64 -1.92
CA LYS A 311 18.02 -16.36 -1.19
C LYS A 311 19.28 -15.57 -1.49
N ARG A 312 20.45 -16.18 -1.33
CA ARG A 312 21.74 -15.49 -1.52
C ARG A 312 21.83 -14.85 -2.89
N THR A 313 21.44 -15.58 -3.93
CA THR A 313 21.42 -15.09 -5.31
C THR A 313 20.47 -13.90 -5.46
N LEU A 314 19.24 -13.98 -4.93
CA LEU A 314 18.30 -12.85 -4.98
C LEU A 314 18.80 -11.62 -4.21
N LEU A 315 19.47 -11.82 -3.07
CA LEU A 315 20.06 -10.72 -2.30
C LEU A 315 21.23 -10.08 -3.06
N ASN A 316 22.08 -10.86 -3.73
CA ASN A 316 23.13 -10.31 -4.59
C ASN A 316 22.55 -9.49 -5.75
N LEU A 317 21.48 -9.98 -6.40
CA LEU A 317 20.77 -9.21 -7.44
C LEU A 317 20.07 -7.97 -6.88
N CYS A 318 19.57 -8.03 -5.65
CA CYS A 318 19.00 -6.88 -4.96
C CYS A 318 20.08 -5.85 -4.60
N GLY A 319 21.30 -6.27 -4.28
CA GLY A 319 22.35 -5.41 -3.75
C GLY A 319 22.29 -5.31 -2.22
N GLY A 320 22.61 -4.14 -1.65
CA GLY A 320 22.83 -3.97 -0.22
C GLY A 320 21.56 -3.79 0.64
N ASP A 321 21.72 -3.96 1.95
CA ASP A 321 20.70 -3.65 2.95
C ASP A 321 20.61 -2.12 3.17
N ASP A 322 19.63 -1.49 2.51
CA ASP A 322 19.34 -0.05 2.64
C ASP A 322 18.91 0.37 4.05
N ASP A 323 18.57 -0.58 4.92
CA ASP A 323 18.25 -0.28 6.31
C ASP A 323 19.53 -0.02 7.14
N LEU A 324 20.71 -0.42 6.68
CA LEU A 324 21.98 -0.14 7.36
C LEU A 324 22.55 1.25 7.06
N ALA A 325 22.34 1.80 5.86
CA ALA A 325 23.06 3.00 5.41
C ALA A 325 22.56 4.31 6.05
N GLY A 326 21.33 4.36 6.57
CA GLY A 326 20.77 5.56 7.23
C GLY A 326 20.53 6.77 6.32
N GLU A 327 21.22 6.85 5.19
CA GLU A 327 21.18 7.91 4.18
C GLU A 327 20.48 7.43 2.92
N PHE A 328 19.72 8.30 2.29
CA PHE A 328 19.21 8.06 0.94
C PHE A 328 20.34 8.20 -0.09
N PHE A 329 20.23 7.50 -1.22
CA PHE A 329 20.92 7.97 -2.43
C PHE A 329 20.35 9.36 -2.83
N PRO A 330 21.11 10.23 -3.52
CA PRO A 330 20.66 11.57 -3.89
C PRO A 330 19.27 11.63 -4.55
N GLU A 331 18.91 10.62 -5.33
CA GLU A 331 17.64 10.49 -6.05
C GLU A 331 16.50 10.07 -5.13
N ALA A 332 16.74 9.15 -4.20
CA ALA A 332 15.76 8.76 -3.19
C ALA A 332 15.41 9.93 -2.24
N ALA A 333 16.38 10.79 -1.92
CA ALA A 333 16.12 12.03 -1.20
C ALA A 333 15.31 13.01 -2.05
N GLN A 334 15.56 13.09 -3.35
CA GLN A 334 14.72 13.88 -4.24
C GLN A 334 13.28 13.38 -4.27
N ILE A 335 13.05 12.06 -4.24
CA ILE A 335 11.69 11.51 -4.15
C ILE A 335 11.07 11.78 -2.78
N ALA A 336 11.80 11.57 -1.68
CA ALA A 336 11.31 11.88 -0.33
C ALA A 336 10.96 13.37 -0.18
N TYR A 337 11.78 14.27 -0.73
CA TYR A 337 11.51 15.70 -0.83
C TYR A 337 10.19 15.96 -1.59
N LYS A 338 10.05 15.38 -2.79
CA LYS A 338 8.83 15.48 -3.61
C LYS A 338 7.60 14.89 -2.92
N MET A 339 7.73 13.84 -2.10
CA MET A 339 6.59 13.31 -1.34
C MET A 339 6.09 14.30 -0.30
N TRP A 340 7.00 14.96 0.41
CA TRP A 340 6.62 16.02 1.35
C TRP A 340 6.10 17.26 0.62
N GLU A 341 6.60 17.57 -0.58
CA GLU A 341 6.07 18.59 -1.48
C GLU A 341 4.63 18.27 -1.90
N LEU A 342 4.39 17.06 -2.39
CA LEU A 342 3.05 16.59 -2.75
C LEU A 342 2.11 16.63 -1.56
N SER A 343 2.53 16.15 -0.38
CA SER A 343 1.75 16.22 0.86
C SER A 343 1.37 17.66 1.24
N ALA A 344 2.26 18.63 0.97
CA ALA A 344 2.00 20.04 1.26
C ALA A 344 1.06 20.69 0.23
N MET A 345 1.15 20.29 -1.04
CA MET A 345 0.34 20.86 -2.13
C MET A 345 -1.05 20.22 -2.26
N THR A 346 -1.20 18.96 -1.83
CA THR A 346 -2.44 18.20 -2.01
C THR A 346 -3.56 18.76 -1.13
N LYS A 347 -4.58 19.33 -1.77
CA LYS A 347 -5.82 19.71 -1.10
C LYS A 347 -6.74 18.50 -1.01
N VAL A 348 -6.60 17.71 0.05
CA VAL A 348 -7.47 16.55 0.27
C VAL A 348 -8.83 17.01 0.78
N GLN A 349 -9.88 16.77 -0.01
CA GLN A 349 -11.25 16.89 0.49
C GLN A 349 -11.57 15.67 1.35
N LEU A 350 -11.75 15.90 2.65
CA LEU A 350 -12.16 14.85 3.59
C LEU A 350 -13.64 14.52 3.36
N ARG A 351 -13.92 13.26 3.03
CA ARG A 351 -15.26 12.77 2.69
C ARG A 351 -15.73 11.76 3.75
N PRO A 352 -16.88 11.99 4.41
CA PRO A 352 -17.46 11.02 5.33
C PRO A 352 -18.16 9.90 4.55
N THR A 353 -18.24 8.71 5.16
CA THR A 353 -19.10 7.62 4.67
C THR A 353 -20.50 7.71 5.25
N LEU A 354 -20.65 8.28 6.45
CA LEU A 354 -21.92 8.50 7.11
C LEU A 354 -22.35 9.96 6.97
N ARG A 355 -23.57 10.19 6.50
CA ARG A 355 -24.13 11.52 6.24
C ARG A 355 -25.46 11.70 6.99
N PRO A 356 -25.89 12.94 7.28
CA PRO A 356 -27.21 13.19 7.86
C PRO A 356 -28.34 12.60 6.98
N ALA A 357 -29.30 11.92 7.61
CA ALA A 357 -30.50 11.44 6.92
C ALA A 357 -31.36 12.63 6.46
N ALA A 358 -31.81 12.63 5.20
CA ALA A 358 -32.61 13.72 4.64
C ALA A 358 -34.03 13.79 5.24
N SER A 359 -34.65 12.63 5.49
CA SER A 359 -35.99 12.52 6.08
C SER A 359 -35.88 12.09 7.54
N PHE A 360 -35.40 13.01 8.38
CA PHE A 360 -35.14 12.73 9.80
C PHE A 360 -36.32 13.11 10.69
N ASP A 361 -36.81 12.14 11.46
CA ASP A 361 -37.81 12.32 12.52
C ASP A 361 -37.28 11.71 13.84
N PRO A 362 -36.81 12.53 14.79
CA PRO A 362 -36.25 12.04 16.05
C PRO A 362 -37.29 11.34 16.93
N ALA A 363 -38.58 11.67 16.80
CA ALA A 363 -39.65 11.04 17.58
C ALA A 363 -39.94 9.63 17.06
N ALA A 364 -40.01 9.46 15.74
CA ALA A 364 -40.15 8.15 15.11
C ALA A 364 -38.97 7.23 15.45
N ASP A 365 -37.74 7.73 15.33
CA ASP A 365 -36.52 6.98 15.66
C ASP A 365 -36.48 6.61 17.15
N ALA A 366 -36.82 7.53 18.06
CA ALA A 366 -36.88 7.25 19.50
C ALA A 366 -37.90 6.16 19.84
N GLN A 367 -39.08 6.17 19.21
CA GLN A 367 -40.09 5.14 19.39
C GLN A 367 -39.66 3.80 18.81
N ALA A 368 -39.03 3.80 17.62
CA ALA A 368 -38.52 2.60 16.98
C ALA A 368 -37.40 1.95 17.82
N LEU A 369 -36.46 2.74 18.34
CA LEU A 369 -35.43 2.27 19.28
C LEU A 369 -36.06 1.70 20.56
N ARG A 370 -37.07 2.38 21.12
CA ARG A 370 -37.77 1.85 22.31
C ARG A 370 -38.43 0.51 22.03
N LYS A 371 -39.07 0.37 20.87
CA LYS A 371 -39.73 -0.86 20.42
C LYS A 371 -38.71 -1.99 20.25
N ALA A 372 -37.57 -1.71 19.63
CA ALA A 372 -36.48 -2.65 19.45
C ALA A 372 -35.92 -3.20 20.78
N MET A 373 -35.96 -2.38 21.83
CA MET A 373 -35.52 -2.71 23.19
C MET A 373 -36.69 -3.13 24.12
N LYS A 374 -37.89 -3.43 23.60
CA LYS A 374 -39.05 -3.77 24.43
C LYS A 374 -39.39 -5.25 24.33
N GLY A 375 -39.29 -5.96 25.44
CA GLY A 375 -39.78 -7.33 25.56
C GLY A 375 -38.67 -8.28 26.01
N PHE A 376 -38.83 -9.55 25.68
CA PHE A 376 -37.77 -10.54 25.87
C PHE A 376 -36.91 -10.59 24.60
N GLY A 377 -35.63 -10.24 24.74
CA GLY A 377 -34.69 -10.09 23.63
C GLY A 377 -34.65 -8.66 23.06
N THR A 378 -33.67 -8.43 22.18
CA THR A 378 -33.37 -7.14 21.57
C THR A 378 -33.43 -7.27 20.06
N ASP A 379 -34.10 -6.35 19.36
CA ASP A 379 -34.02 -6.26 17.91
C ASP A 379 -32.77 -5.43 17.54
N GLU A 380 -31.60 -6.11 17.50
CA GLU A 380 -30.35 -5.43 17.20
C GLU A 380 -30.30 -4.88 15.77
N ASP A 381 -31.05 -5.46 14.84
CA ASP A 381 -31.07 -5.02 13.44
C ASP A 381 -31.74 -3.65 13.31
N ALA A 382 -32.89 -3.46 13.95
CA ALA A 382 -33.53 -2.15 14.00
C ALA A 382 -32.63 -1.09 14.66
N ILE A 383 -31.91 -1.45 15.73
CA ILE A 383 -30.95 -0.54 16.38
C ILE A 383 -29.81 -0.18 15.42
N ILE A 384 -29.23 -1.17 14.74
CA ILE A 384 -28.14 -0.99 13.78
C ILE A 384 -28.60 -0.11 12.61
N ASP A 385 -29.75 -0.39 12.01
CA ASP A 385 -30.24 0.32 10.82
C ASP A 385 -30.56 1.79 11.12
N ILE A 386 -31.06 2.10 12.32
CA ILE A 386 -31.27 3.48 12.75
C ILE A 386 -29.92 4.15 13.05
N VAL A 387 -29.10 3.58 13.93
CA VAL A 387 -27.87 4.26 14.41
C VAL A 387 -26.85 4.44 13.28
N ALA A 388 -26.71 3.47 12.38
CA ALA A 388 -25.75 3.50 11.26
C ALA A 388 -26.17 4.43 10.10
N GLN A 389 -27.36 5.04 10.17
CA GLN A 389 -27.89 5.92 9.12
C GLN A 389 -28.27 7.32 9.64
N ARG A 390 -27.82 7.68 10.84
CA ARG A 390 -28.05 9.01 11.43
C ARG A 390 -26.71 9.63 11.77
N SER A 391 -26.53 10.91 11.45
CA SER A 391 -25.33 11.65 11.87
C SER A 391 -25.28 11.76 13.39
N ASN A 392 -24.11 12.08 13.95
CA ASN A 392 -23.95 12.24 15.38
C ASN A 392 -24.91 13.30 15.94
N THR A 393 -25.09 14.42 15.25
CA THR A 393 -26.06 15.47 15.60
C THR A 393 -27.48 14.91 15.69
N GLN A 394 -27.91 14.15 14.68
CA GLN A 394 -29.22 13.50 14.69
C GLN A 394 -29.35 12.49 15.83
N ARG A 395 -28.30 11.71 16.14
CA ARG A 395 -28.28 10.82 17.31
C ARG A 395 -28.40 11.57 18.62
N GLN A 396 -27.81 12.77 18.75
CA GLN A 396 -27.99 13.61 19.94
C GLN A 396 -29.44 14.10 20.07
N GLU A 397 -30.08 14.49 18.95
CA GLU A 397 -31.50 14.84 18.95
C GLU A 397 -32.41 13.65 19.32
N ILE A 398 -32.09 12.45 18.84
CA ILE A 398 -32.77 11.21 19.25
C ILE A 398 -32.59 10.99 20.76
N ARG A 399 -31.39 11.16 21.33
CA ARG A 399 -31.14 11.02 22.79
C ARG A 399 -32.03 11.97 23.59
N GLN A 400 -32.11 13.24 23.19
CA GLN A 400 -32.93 14.25 23.85
C GLN A 400 -34.44 13.96 23.71
N THR A 401 -34.87 13.55 22.52
CA THR A 401 -36.26 13.22 22.21
C THR A 401 -36.72 11.95 22.94
N PHE A 402 -35.86 10.92 23.02
CA PHE A 402 -36.14 9.71 23.78
C PHE A 402 -36.36 10.00 25.27
N LYS A 403 -35.54 10.89 25.86
CA LYS A 403 -35.69 11.30 27.26
C LYS A 403 -36.96 12.10 27.50
N SER A 404 -37.30 13.04 26.62
CA SER A 404 -38.48 13.89 26.76
C SER A 404 -39.79 13.13 26.52
N LEU A 405 -39.86 12.28 25.49
CA LEU A 405 -41.07 11.54 25.13
C LEU A 405 -41.33 10.33 26.04
N LEU A 406 -40.28 9.63 26.48
CA LEU A 406 -40.42 8.34 27.16
C LEU A 406 -39.99 8.39 28.63
N GLY A 407 -39.35 9.48 29.09
CA GLY A 407 -38.85 9.61 30.46
C GLY A 407 -37.70 8.67 30.81
N ARG A 408 -37.00 8.12 29.81
CA ARG A 408 -35.94 7.11 29.96
C ARG A 408 -34.60 7.60 29.42
N ASP A 409 -33.51 6.99 29.89
CA ASP A 409 -32.17 7.28 29.39
C ASP A 409 -31.78 6.27 28.30
N LEU A 410 -31.71 6.74 27.05
CA LEU A 410 -31.39 5.90 25.89
C LEU A 410 -30.03 5.22 26.02
N MET A 411 -29.02 5.88 26.60
CA MET A 411 -27.68 5.31 26.76
C MET A 411 -27.67 4.20 27.80
N LYS A 412 -28.48 4.32 28.85
CA LYS A 412 -28.66 3.27 29.86
C LYS A 412 -29.40 2.07 29.29
N ASP A 413 -30.48 2.31 28.55
CA ASP A 413 -31.27 1.25 27.92
C ASP A 413 -30.39 0.49 26.89
N LEU A 414 -29.67 1.18 25.99
CA LEU A 414 -28.78 0.51 25.03
C LEU A 414 -27.67 -0.32 25.69
N LYS A 415 -27.11 0.13 26.82
CA LYS A 415 -26.10 -0.63 27.58
C LYS A 415 -26.65 -1.88 28.27
N SER A 416 -27.94 -1.90 28.65
CA SER A 416 -28.55 -3.09 29.23
C SER A 416 -28.98 -4.11 28.19
N GLU A 417 -29.30 -3.66 26.98
CA GLU A 417 -29.84 -4.50 25.91
C GLU A 417 -28.77 -5.06 24.95
N LEU A 418 -27.61 -4.42 24.85
CA LEU A 418 -26.51 -4.82 23.96
C LEU A 418 -25.32 -5.37 24.75
N SER A 419 -24.47 -6.16 24.10
CA SER A 419 -23.23 -6.66 24.71
C SER A 419 -22.03 -6.65 23.75
N LYS A 420 -20.83 -6.83 24.33
CA LYS A 420 -19.55 -7.04 23.62
C LYS A 420 -19.25 -5.93 22.59
N ASN A 421 -18.90 -6.29 21.35
CA ASN A 421 -18.43 -5.35 20.33
C ASN A 421 -19.57 -4.52 19.75
N LEU A 422 -20.78 -5.09 19.66
CA LEU A 422 -21.96 -4.36 19.20
C LEU A 422 -22.33 -3.24 20.17
N GLU A 423 -22.33 -3.52 21.48
CA GLU A 423 -22.51 -2.48 22.51
C GLU A 423 -21.46 -1.39 22.37
N ARG A 424 -20.17 -1.75 22.22
CA ARG A 424 -19.07 -0.78 22.08
C ARG A 424 -19.25 0.12 20.86
N LEU A 425 -19.65 -0.44 19.72
CA LEU A 425 -19.90 0.31 18.49
C LEU A 425 -21.10 1.25 18.63
N ILE A 426 -22.26 0.72 19.04
CA ILE A 426 -23.50 1.51 19.15
C ILE A 426 -23.34 2.61 20.21
N ILE A 427 -22.83 2.29 21.39
CA ILE A 427 -22.57 3.29 22.42
C ILE A 427 -21.51 4.29 21.95
N GLY A 428 -20.50 3.85 21.20
CA GLY A 428 -19.50 4.74 20.61
C GLY A 428 -20.13 5.77 19.67
N LEU A 429 -20.97 5.32 18.73
CA LEU A 429 -21.66 6.16 17.75
C LEU A 429 -22.65 7.15 18.38
N MET A 430 -23.21 6.80 19.55
CA MET A 430 -24.19 7.63 20.27
C MET A 430 -23.57 8.72 21.13
N LEU A 431 -22.29 8.59 21.53
CA LEU A 431 -21.55 9.63 22.24
C LEU A 431 -21.21 10.77 21.29
N THR A 432 -21.12 12.01 21.78
CA THR A 432 -20.53 13.10 20.99
C THR A 432 -19.06 12.78 20.68
N PRO A 433 -18.44 13.38 19.64
CA PRO A 433 -17.03 13.16 19.35
C PRO A 433 -16.12 13.42 20.57
N ALA A 434 -16.38 14.49 21.32
CA ALA A 434 -15.62 14.83 22.53
C ALA A 434 -15.85 13.82 23.69
N GLU A 435 -17.10 13.41 23.94
CA GLU A 435 -17.43 12.38 24.92
C GLU A 435 -16.76 11.03 24.57
N PHE A 436 -16.77 10.66 23.28
CA PHE A 436 -16.16 9.43 22.79
C PHE A 436 -14.65 9.44 22.99
N ASP A 437 -13.98 10.53 22.58
CA ASP A 437 -12.54 10.69 22.75
C ASP A 437 -12.13 10.67 24.22
N ALA A 438 -12.85 11.39 25.09
CA ALA A 438 -12.62 11.36 26.54
C ALA A 438 -12.73 9.93 27.11
N LYS A 439 -13.75 9.18 26.69
CA LYS A 439 -13.93 7.77 27.09
C LYS A 439 -12.81 6.87 26.56
N MET A 440 -12.39 7.07 25.30
CA MET A 440 -11.29 6.30 24.69
C MET A 440 -9.97 6.58 25.39
N MET A 441 -9.69 7.84 25.74
CA MET A 441 -8.50 8.23 26.51
C MET A 441 -8.51 7.55 27.88
N ARG A 442 -9.61 7.61 28.63
CA ARG A 442 -9.75 6.91 29.91
C ARG A 442 -9.46 5.41 29.79
N LYS A 443 -10.06 4.76 28.80
CA LYS A 443 -9.88 3.33 28.55
C LYS A 443 -8.45 2.98 28.13
N ALA A 444 -7.76 3.88 27.44
CA ALA A 444 -6.36 3.69 27.08
C ALA A 444 -5.46 3.63 28.32
N MET A 445 -5.73 4.50 29.31
CA MET A 445 -4.95 4.53 30.56
C MET A 445 -5.20 3.30 31.44
N GLU A 446 -6.45 2.82 31.49
CA GLU A 446 -6.81 1.61 32.24
C GLU A 446 -6.14 0.32 31.74
N VAL A 447 -5.66 0.29 30.49
CA VAL A 447 -5.15 -0.93 29.84
C VAL A 447 -3.74 -0.76 29.26
N GLN A 448 -3.04 0.33 29.59
CA GLN A 448 -1.70 0.65 29.05
C GLN A 448 -1.60 0.61 27.51
N LEU A 449 -2.72 0.79 26.78
CA LEU A 449 -2.81 0.77 25.31
C LEU A 449 -2.93 2.19 24.73
N PHE A 450 -2.09 3.11 25.21
CA PHE A 450 -2.24 4.54 25.03
C PHE A 450 -2.22 5.01 23.56
N PHE A 451 -1.32 4.48 22.72
CA PHE A 451 -1.05 5.08 21.41
C PHE A 451 -2.12 4.89 20.36
N GLY A 452 -2.79 3.74 20.37
CA GLY A 452 -3.91 3.52 19.47
C GLY A 452 -5.04 4.51 19.69
N CYS A 453 -5.30 4.86 20.96
CA CYS A 453 -6.37 5.77 21.33
C CYS A 453 -6.04 7.22 20.98
N PHE A 454 -4.81 7.65 21.19
CA PHE A 454 -4.41 9.04 21.05
C PHE A 454 -4.27 9.48 19.58
N ALA A 455 -3.79 8.58 18.70
CA ALA A 455 -3.69 8.88 17.28
C ALA A 455 -5.06 8.81 16.56
N ALA A 456 -6.00 7.98 17.03
CA ALA A 456 -7.36 7.92 16.47
C ALA A 456 -8.20 9.19 16.71
N SER A 457 -7.91 9.93 17.78
CA SER A 457 -8.61 11.14 18.19
C SER A 457 -7.94 12.45 17.75
N ARG A 458 -6.62 12.47 17.52
CA ARG A 458 -5.83 13.73 17.65
C ARG A 458 -5.06 14.21 16.44
N ILE A 459 -5.40 13.75 15.26
CA ILE A 459 -4.96 14.38 14.02
C ILE A 459 -6.24 14.95 13.40
N ARG A 460 -6.39 16.26 13.37
CA ARG A 460 -7.53 16.92 12.74
C ARG A 460 -7.05 18.31 12.35
N VAL A 461 -7.52 18.81 11.21
CA VAL A 461 -7.52 20.24 10.92
C VAL A 461 -8.60 20.89 11.82
N GLY A 462 -8.23 21.83 12.69
CA GLY A 462 -9.11 22.39 13.75
C GLY A 462 -8.94 21.68 15.11
N MET A 463 -7.69 21.42 15.49
CA MET A 463 -7.29 20.50 16.57
C MET A 463 -7.60 21.04 17.98
N VAL A 464 -7.59 22.36 18.16
CA VAL A 464 -7.69 22.99 19.48
C VAL A 464 -9.09 22.82 20.09
N ASP A 465 -10.14 23.02 19.30
CA ASP A 465 -11.52 23.02 19.80
C ASP A 465 -11.97 21.62 20.26
N LEU A 466 -11.66 20.58 19.48
CA LEU A 466 -12.01 19.20 19.85
C LEU A 466 -11.22 18.74 21.09
N VAL A 467 -9.93 19.05 21.16
CA VAL A 467 -9.09 18.71 22.32
C VAL A 467 -9.59 19.42 23.57
N THR A 468 -9.93 20.70 23.45
CA THR A 468 -10.49 21.49 24.56
C THR A 468 -11.83 20.91 25.01
N ALA A 469 -12.71 20.57 24.07
CA ALA A 469 -13.99 19.92 24.38
C ALA A 469 -13.81 18.55 25.05
N ALA A 470 -12.93 17.69 24.52
CA ALA A 470 -12.66 16.38 25.09
C ALA A 470 -12.05 16.46 26.49
N THR A 471 -11.12 17.39 26.73
CA THR A 471 -10.53 17.61 28.07
C THR A 471 -11.58 18.11 29.07
N LYS A 472 -12.49 18.99 28.62
CA LYS A 472 -13.61 19.47 29.42
C LYS A 472 -14.58 18.33 29.77
N ASP A 473 -14.97 17.53 28.78
CA ASP A 473 -15.87 16.38 28.97
C ASP A 473 -15.22 15.30 29.84
N TYR A 474 -13.92 15.08 29.69
CA TYR A 474 -13.14 14.21 30.56
C TYR A 474 -13.21 14.66 32.03
N TYR A 475 -12.96 15.94 32.29
CA TYR A 475 -13.06 16.48 33.65
C TYR A 475 -14.48 16.35 34.20
N HIS A 476 -15.51 16.67 33.40
CA HIS A 476 -16.90 16.52 33.84
C HIS A 476 -17.27 15.07 34.17
N ALA A 477 -16.81 14.11 33.37
CA ALA A 477 -17.09 12.68 33.53
C ALA A 477 -16.31 12.03 34.68
N TYR A 478 -15.04 12.37 34.85
CA TYR A 478 -14.10 11.66 35.75
C TYR A 478 -13.62 12.46 36.95
N LYS A 479 -13.97 13.76 37.03
CA LYS A 479 -13.58 14.67 38.13
C LYS A 479 -12.06 14.76 38.35
N LYS A 480 -11.29 14.54 37.29
CA LYS A 480 -9.82 14.61 37.25
C LYS A 480 -9.42 15.23 35.92
N SER A 481 -8.41 16.09 35.89
CA SER A 481 -7.96 16.65 34.61
C SER A 481 -7.33 15.54 33.75
N LEU A 482 -7.40 15.70 32.43
CA LEU A 482 -6.78 14.73 31.51
C LEU A 482 -5.25 14.71 31.67
N GLU A 483 -4.64 15.88 31.92
CA GLU A 483 -3.21 16.01 32.18
C GLU A 483 -2.79 15.26 33.46
N GLU A 484 -3.51 15.47 34.57
CA GLU A 484 -3.24 14.75 35.83
C GLU A 484 -3.44 13.24 35.69
N ALA A 485 -4.36 12.81 34.82
CA ALA A 485 -4.59 11.39 34.56
C ALA A 485 -3.43 10.77 33.74
N ILE A 486 -2.92 11.50 32.74
CA ILE A 486 -1.74 11.08 31.98
C ILE A 486 -0.51 11.01 32.89
N GLN A 487 -0.29 12.05 33.71
CA GLN A 487 0.85 12.12 34.62
C GLN A 487 0.82 11.05 35.72
N SER A 488 -0.37 10.55 36.10
CA SER A 488 -0.46 9.45 37.07
C SER A 488 -0.20 8.07 36.46
N ASP A 489 -0.54 7.90 35.18
CA ASP A 489 -0.58 6.59 34.54
C ASP A 489 0.60 6.37 33.56
N THR A 490 1.38 7.43 33.29
CA THR A 490 2.57 7.42 32.42
C THR A 490 3.71 8.24 33.03
N SER A 491 4.94 8.02 32.56
CA SER A 491 6.13 8.74 33.04
C SER A 491 7.14 8.99 31.90
N GLY A 492 8.26 9.65 32.21
CA GLY A 492 9.34 9.89 31.27
C GLY A 492 8.97 10.80 30.09
N HIS A 493 9.71 10.69 28.99
CA HIS A 493 9.49 11.50 27.79
C HIS A 493 8.15 11.22 27.12
N PHE A 494 7.68 9.98 27.20
CA PHE A 494 6.37 9.61 26.70
C PHE A 494 5.23 10.40 27.39
N CYS A 495 5.27 10.53 28.72
CA CYS A 495 4.33 11.37 29.47
C CYS A 495 4.38 12.83 28.98
N ARG A 496 5.58 13.41 28.80
CA ARG A 496 5.75 14.80 28.35
C ARG A 496 5.16 15.03 26.95
N ILE A 497 5.36 14.09 26.03
CA ILE A 497 4.78 14.15 24.68
C ILE A 497 3.25 14.15 24.77
N LEU A 498 2.66 13.24 25.54
CA LEU A 498 1.21 13.18 25.70
C LEU A 498 0.64 14.45 26.34
N VAL A 499 1.30 14.96 27.38
CA VAL A 499 0.93 16.21 28.05
C VAL A 499 0.96 17.38 27.07
N SER A 500 2.04 17.54 26.31
CA SER A 500 2.18 18.58 25.29
C SER A 500 1.04 18.54 24.25
N LEU A 501 0.69 17.33 23.80
CA LEU A 501 -0.40 17.17 22.85
C LEU A 501 -1.79 17.42 23.47
N VAL A 502 -2.02 17.13 24.76
CA VAL A 502 -3.31 17.41 25.42
C VAL A 502 -3.55 18.86 25.78
N GLN A 503 -2.50 19.64 25.96
CA GLN A 503 -2.60 21.07 26.19
C GLN A 503 -3.21 21.81 24.99
N GLY A 504 -3.23 21.19 23.80
CA GLY A 504 -3.81 21.80 22.60
C GLY A 504 -3.01 23.01 22.10
N ALA A 505 -1.75 23.13 22.52
CA ALA A 505 -0.87 24.27 22.19
C ALA A 505 -0.21 24.16 20.80
N ARG A 506 -0.74 23.33 19.90
CA ARG A 506 -0.21 23.23 18.54
C ARG A 506 -0.61 24.47 17.76
N GLU A 507 0.38 25.09 17.13
CA GLU A 507 0.22 26.23 16.24
C GLU A 507 -0.73 25.90 15.09
N GLU A 508 -1.56 26.86 14.71
CA GLU A 508 -2.40 26.82 13.51
C GLU A 508 -1.93 27.88 12.53
N GLY A 509 -1.92 27.57 11.23
CA GLY A 509 -1.48 28.51 10.19
C GLY A 509 -0.55 27.89 9.15
N PRO A 510 -0.16 28.68 8.13
CA PRO A 510 0.72 28.25 7.06
C PRO A 510 2.16 28.01 7.56
N ALA A 511 3.01 27.47 6.68
CA ALA A 511 4.42 27.34 6.98
C ALA A 511 5.13 28.70 6.94
N ASP A 512 5.91 28.99 7.98
CA ASP A 512 7.00 29.98 7.92
C ASP A 512 8.24 29.31 7.29
N VAL A 513 8.79 29.90 6.22
CA VAL A 513 9.90 29.28 5.47
C VAL A 513 11.22 29.41 6.23
N GLU A 514 11.51 30.58 6.80
CA GLU A 514 12.78 30.82 7.50
C GLU A 514 12.86 30.00 8.79
N ARG A 515 11.76 29.94 9.54
CA ARG A 515 11.68 29.11 10.74
C ARG A 515 11.74 27.62 10.39
N ALA A 516 11.21 27.21 9.24
CA ALA A 516 11.26 25.81 8.85
C ALA A 516 12.69 25.33 8.56
N ASP A 517 13.52 26.18 7.96
CA ASP A 517 14.95 25.90 7.77
C ASP A 517 15.67 25.76 9.13
N ALA A 518 15.37 26.63 10.09
CA ALA A 518 15.92 26.58 11.43
C ALA A 518 15.49 25.32 12.20
N ASP A 519 14.19 25.00 12.20
CA ASP A 519 13.65 23.79 12.83
C ASP A 519 14.23 22.52 12.17
N ALA A 520 14.41 22.52 10.84
CA ALA A 520 15.03 21.39 10.12
C ALA A 520 16.49 21.19 10.53
N GLN A 521 17.25 22.28 10.67
CA GLN A 521 18.62 22.23 11.16
C GLN A 521 18.67 21.76 12.63
N GLU A 522 17.74 22.21 13.48
CA GLU A 522 17.66 21.77 14.87
C GLU A 522 17.39 20.26 14.98
N LEU A 523 16.50 19.72 14.14
CA LEU A 523 16.29 18.26 14.03
C LEU A 523 17.52 17.53 13.50
N ALA A 524 18.23 18.11 12.52
CA ALA A 524 19.46 17.54 11.97
C ALA A 524 20.57 17.45 13.03
N ASP A 525 20.77 18.53 13.79
CA ASP A 525 21.74 18.60 14.88
C ASP A 525 21.38 17.62 16.01
N ALA A 526 20.08 17.49 16.31
CA ALA A 526 19.55 16.55 17.29
C ALA A 526 19.88 15.09 16.95
N CYS A 527 19.99 14.73 15.67
CA CYS A 527 20.34 13.37 15.26
C CYS A 527 21.78 12.95 15.65
N ASN A 528 22.63 13.90 16.02
CA ASN A 528 23.99 13.65 16.50
C ASN A 528 24.11 13.80 18.03
N ALA A 529 23.00 14.07 18.73
CA ALA A 529 22.97 14.27 20.17
C ALA A 529 22.73 12.95 20.94
N GLU A 530 22.85 13.01 22.27
CA GLU A 530 22.41 11.90 23.12
C GLU A 530 20.89 11.69 23.00
N SER A 531 20.44 10.44 23.17
CA SER A 531 19.03 10.02 22.97
C SER A 531 18.02 10.93 23.68
N ASP A 532 18.33 11.36 24.92
CA ASP A 532 17.42 12.20 25.71
C ASP A 532 17.29 13.62 25.12
N ASP A 533 18.38 14.23 24.64
CA ASP A 533 18.36 15.54 24.01
C ASP A 533 17.67 15.49 22.64
N MET A 534 17.91 14.41 21.88
CA MET A 534 17.24 14.14 20.62
C MET A 534 15.72 14.11 20.81
N GLU A 535 15.23 13.30 21.75
CA GLU A 535 13.79 13.18 22.02
C GLU A 535 13.15 14.50 22.47
N MET A 536 13.86 15.32 23.25
CA MET A 536 13.36 16.63 23.70
C MET A 536 13.26 17.66 22.56
N LYS A 537 14.25 17.73 21.66
CA LYS A 537 14.21 18.59 20.46
C LYS A 537 13.14 18.14 19.47
N PHE A 538 13.02 16.83 19.25
CA PHE A 538 11.93 16.27 18.45
C PHE A 538 10.57 16.60 19.05
N MET A 539 10.41 16.51 20.38
CA MET A 539 9.17 16.87 21.06
C MET A 539 8.81 18.35 20.86
N SER A 540 9.75 19.26 21.07
CA SER A 540 9.51 20.70 21.01
C SER A 540 9.00 21.14 19.63
N ILE A 541 9.45 20.50 18.56
CA ILE A 541 9.04 20.77 17.18
C ILE A 541 7.79 19.97 16.80
N LEU A 542 7.83 18.64 16.90
CA LEU A 542 6.77 17.75 16.42
C LEU A 542 5.43 17.93 17.15
N CYS A 543 5.46 18.30 18.43
CA CYS A 543 4.24 18.44 19.22
C CYS A 543 3.58 19.82 19.10
N THR A 544 4.34 20.86 18.72
CA THR A 544 3.88 22.25 18.76
C THR A 544 3.68 22.89 17.40
N ARG A 545 4.45 22.53 16.36
CA ARG A 545 4.33 23.18 15.05
C ARG A 545 3.06 22.80 14.30
N SER A 546 2.56 23.71 13.46
CA SER A 546 1.43 23.42 12.57
C SER A 546 1.80 22.33 11.57
N PHE A 547 0.82 21.55 11.07
CA PHE A 547 1.10 20.53 10.06
C PHE A 547 1.62 21.11 8.74
N PRO A 548 1.09 22.22 8.21
CA PRO A 548 1.70 22.88 7.06
C PRO A 548 3.18 23.21 7.29
N HIS A 549 3.52 23.71 8.48
CA HIS A 549 4.91 24.02 8.83
C HIS A 549 5.76 22.75 8.96
N LEU A 550 5.28 21.70 9.64
CA LEU A 550 6.02 20.43 9.76
C LEU A 550 6.31 19.78 8.41
N ARG A 551 5.39 19.85 7.43
CA ARG A 551 5.68 19.36 6.07
C ARG A 551 6.86 20.10 5.44
N ARG A 552 6.92 21.43 5.64
CA ARG A 552 8.04 22.24 5.17
C ARG A 552 9.33 21.90 5.90
N VAL A 553 9.29 21.76 7.22
CA VAL A 553 10.43 21.31 8.04
C VAL A 553 10.97 19.98 7.53
N PHE A 554 10.12 19.01 7.22
CA PHE A 554 10.56 17.70 6.73
C PHE A 554 11.10 17.73 5.30
N GLN A 555 10.58 18.60 4.42
CA GLN A 555 11.21 18.86 3.11
C GLN A 555 12.63 19.38 3.28
N GLU A 556 12.81 20.39 4.13
CA GLU A 556 14.10 21.03 4.36
C GLU A 556 15.07 20.10 5.09
N PHE A 557 14.58 19.28 6.03
CA PHE A 557 15.33 18.22 6.68
C PHE A 557 15.90 17.23 5.66
N VAL A 558 15.08 16.77 4.71
CA VAL A 558 15.56 15.89 3.62
C VAL A 558 16.61 16.60 2.79
N ARG A 559 16.42 17.90 2.47
CA ARG A 559 17.37 18.68 1.68
C ARG A 559 18.73 18.84 2.37
N CYS A 560 18.77 19.10 3.68
CA CYS A 560 20.01 19.36 4.39
C CYS A 560 20.71 18.08 4.90
N THR A 561 19.96 17.02 5.18
CA THR A 561 20.54 15.77 5.77
C THR A 561 20.63 14.61 4.79
N ASN A 562 19.88 14.64 3.69
CA ASN A 562 19.72 13.49 2.79
C ASN A 562 19.09 12.26 3.52
N LYS A 563 18.33 12.50 4.60
CA LYS A 563 17.64 11.49 5.43
C LYS A 563 16.15 11.82 5.54
N ASP A 564 15.30 10.81 5.78
CA ASP A 564 13.86 11.01 6.02
C ASP A 564 13.55 10.85 7.50
N ILE A 565 12.77 11.80 8.01
CA ILE A 565 12.44 11.89 9.43
C ILE A 565 11.67 10.66 9.94
N GLU A 566 10.84 10.03 9.08
CA GLU A 566 10.10 8.81 9.44
C GLU A 566 11.08 7.67 9.72
N GLN A 567 12.13 7.54 8.91
CA GLN A 567 13.18 6.54 9.09
C GLN A 567 14.05 6.81 10.31
N ILE A 568 14.39 8.07 10.58
CA ILE A 568 15.15 8.45 11.78
C ILE A 568 14.39 8.07 13.04
N VAL A 569 13.10 8.41 13.12
CA VAL A 569 12.26 7.99 14.24
C VAL A 569 12.21 6.46 14.37
N LYS A 570 12.14 5.72 13.26
CA LYS A 570 12.11 4.25 13.29
C LYS A 570 13.39 3.62 13.85
N LYS A 571 14.55 4.17 13.48
CA LYS A 571 15.87 3.60 13.76
C LYS A 571 16.45 4.05 15.10
N GLU A 572 16.42 5.35 15.36
CA GLU A 572 17.12 5.95 16.50
C GLU A 572 16.29 5.95 17.77
N MET A 573 14.96 5.88 17.67
CA MET A 573 14.06 5.91 18.82
C MET A 573 13.48 4.53 19.10
N SER A 574 13.07 4.30 20.34
CA SER A 574 12.49 3.02 20.76
C SER A 574 11.23 3.18 21.60
N GLY A 575 10.57 2.04 21.86
CA GLY A 575 9.39 1.98 22.73
C GLY A 575 8.26 2.93 22.33
N ASP A 576 7.63 3.50 23.34
CA ASP A 576 6.47 4.39 23.17
C ASP A 576 6.83 5.74 22.57
N VAL A 577 8.04 6.25 22.81
CA VAL A 577 8.49 7.53 22.23
C VAL A 577 8.59 7.42 20.70
N LYS A 578 9.20 6.34 20.19
CA LYS A 578 9.18 6.02 18.74
C LYS A 578 7.75 6.00 18.21
N ASN A 579 6.87 5.25 18.85
CA ASN A 579 5.48 5.10 18.41
C ASN A 579 4.75 6.45 18.36
N ALA A 580 5.08 7.37 19.28
CA ALA A 580 4.56 8.73 19.35
C ALA A 580 4.93 9.56 18.13
N PHE A 581 6.23 9.72 17.92
CA PHE A 581 6.73 10.56 16.85
C PHE A 581 6.41 9.93 15.50
N TYR A 582 6.44 8.59 15.40
CA TYR A 582 6.05 7.88 14.19
C TYR A 582 4.61 8.18 13.81
N ALA A 583 3.69 8.12 14.78
CA ALA A 583 2.29 8.47 14.55
C ALA A 583 2.14 9.93 14.12
N ILE A 584 2.84 10.87 14.74
CA ILE A 584 2.79 12.29 14.36
C ILE A 584 3.28 12.48 12.92
N VAL A 585 4.47 11.99 12.59
CA VAL A 585 5.10 12.12 11.26
C VAL A 585 4.19 11.54 10.17
N ARG A 586 3.70 10.30 10.34
CA ARG A 586 2.80 9.65 9.37
C ARG A 586 1.53 10.47 9.14
N SER A 587 1.04 11.10 10.18
CA SER A 587 -0.21 11.85 10.15
C SER A 587 -0.07 13.23 9.53
N VAL A 588 1.09 13.86 9.71
CA VAL A 588 1.49 15.05 8.95
C VAL A 588 1.58 14.70 7.45
N LYS A 589 2.15 13.55 7.12
CA LYS A 589 2.36 13.07 5.74
C LYS A 589 1.05 12.76 5.02
N ASN A 590 0.28 11.82 5.54
CA ASN A 590 -1.02 11.43 4.99
C ASN A 590 -1.84 10.75 6.09
N GLN A 591 -2.75 11.52 6.68
CA GLN A 591 -3.58 11.07 7.78
C GLN A 591 -4.54 9.91 7.41
N PRO A 592 -5.31 9.98 6.30
CA PRO A 592 -6.10 8.84 5.85
C PRO A 592 -5.29 7.55 5.70
N SER A 593 -4.08 7.64 5.13
CA SER A 593 -3.16 6.52 4.97
C SER A 593 -2.68 5.94 6.31
N TYR A 594 -2.38 6.81 7.28
CA TYR A 594 -2.05 6.37 8.65
C TYR A 594 -3.18 5.52 9.26
N PHE A 595 -4.44 5.93 9.12
CA PHE A 595 -5.56 5.13 9.64
C PHE A 595 -5.81 3.86 8.86
N ALA A 596 -5.56 3.86 7.54
CA ALA A 596 -5.64 2.66 6.74
C ALA A 596 -4.65 1.59 7.25
N ASP A 597 -3.39 1.96 7.45
CA ASP A 597 -2.37 1.05 8.01
C ASP A 597 -2.75 0.55 9.42
N ARG A 598 -3.31 1.44 10.25
CA ARG A 598 -3.77 1.08 11.60
C ARG A 598 -4.94 0.09 11.58
N LEU A 599 -5.87 0.25 10.64
CA LEU A 599 -6.97 -0.70 10.42
C LEU A 599 -6.41 -2.04 9.97
N TYR A 600 -5.48 -2.04 9.02
CA TYR A 600 -4.87 -3.26 8.52
C TYR A 600 -4.14 -4.01 9.64
N LYS A 601 -3.30 -3.32 10.42
CA LYS A 601 -2.62 -3.90 11.59
C LYS A 601 -3.59 -4.41 12.66
N ALA A 602 -4.75 -3.77 12.83
CA ALA A 602 -5.76 -4.22 13.79
C ALA A 602 -6.44 -5.53 13.37
N MET A 603 -6.45 -5.85 12.07
CA MET A 603 -7.16 -7.01 11.54
C MET A 603 -6.22 -8.09 10.99
N LYS A 604 -4.94 -7.79 10.78
CA LYS A 604 -3.94 -8.73 10.27
C LYS A 604 -3.46 -9.68 11.37
N GLY A 605 -3.45 -10.98 11.08
CA GLY A 605 -2.82 -12.02 11.92
C GLY A 605 -3.83 -12.99 12.54
N LEU A 606 -3.43 -13.75 13.55
CA LEU A 606 -4.35 -14.64 14.27
C LEU A 606 -5.22 -13.83 15.24
N GLY A 607 -6.38 -13.35 14.75
CA GLY A 607 -7.38 -12.60 15.52
C GLY A 607 -7.46 -11.11 15.14
N THR A 608 -8.32 -10.37 15.85
CA THR A 608 -8.61 -8.96 15.55
C THR A 608 -8.50 -8.09 16.81
N ASP A 609 -7.79 -6.96 16.72
CA ASP A 609 -7.87 -5.86 17.69
C ASP A 609 -9.17 -5.07 17.45
N ASP A 610 -10.28 -5.66 17.90
CA ASP A 610 -11.61 -5.06 17.84
C ASP A 610 -11.65 -3.65 18.43
N ARG A 611 -10.83 -3.37 19.45
CA ARG A 611 -10.83 -2.05 20.11
C ARG A 611 -10.26 -0.99 19.18
N ALA A 612 -9.17 -1.27 18.49
CA ALA A 612 -8.59 -0.36 17.51
C ALA A 612 -9.51 -0.19 16.30
N LEU A 613 -10.08 -1.28 15.79
CA LEU A 613 -11.04 -1.26 14.70
C LEU A 613 -12.25 -0.37 15.04
N ILE A 614 -12.96 -0.67 16.14
CA ILE A 614 -14.15 0.08 16.56
C ILE A 614 -13.82 1.56 16.77
N ARG A 615 -12.68 1.86 17.39
CA ARG A 615 -12.28 3.23 17.66
C ARG A 615 -12.09 4.06 16.40
N ILE A 616 -11.37 3.52 15.42
CA ILE A 616 -11.15 4.21 14.13
C ILE A 616 -12.48 4.34 13.39
N MET A 617 -13.30 3.30 13.39
CA MET A 617 -14.58 3.29 12.70
C MET A 617 -15.54 4.34 13.24
N VAL A 618 -15.69 4.43 14.56
CA VAL A 618 -16.55 5.44 15.20
C VAL A 618 -15.99 6.85 14.98
N SER A 619 -14.68 7.07 15.18
CA SER A 619 -14.11 8.42 15.11
C SER A 619 -13.99 8.98 13.70
N ARG A 620 -13.95 8.13 12.66
CA ARG A 620 -13.69 8.54 11.28
C ARG A 620 -14.90 8.46 10.34
N CYS A 621 -15.97 7.73 10.69
CA CYS A 621 -17.13 7.52 9.80
C CYS A 621 -17.81 8.81 9.31
N GLU A 622 -17.82 9.86 10.13
CA GLU A 622 -18.37 11.19 9.79
C GLU A 622 -17.29 12.23 9.45
N VAL A 623 -16.05 11.79 9.18
CA VAL A 623 -14.90 12.68 8.89
C VAL A 623 -14.30 12.37 7.52
N ASP A 624 -13.59 11.25 7.40
CA ASP A 624 -12.76 10.91 6.24
C ASP A 624 -12.66 9.40 5.99
N LEU A 625 -13.58 8.60 6.53
CA LEU A 625 -13.56 7.15 6.35
C LEU A 625 -13.63 6.74 4.87
N PHE A 626 -14.16 7.60 3.99
CA PHE A 626 -14.09 7.38 2.54
C PHE A 626 -12.64 7.44 2.04
N ASN A 627 -11.88 8.48 2.44
CA ASN A 627 -10.47 8.63 2.10
C ASN A 627 -9.64 7.47 2.68
N ILE A 628 -9.91 7.08 3.92
CA ILE A 628 -9.24 5.94 4.58
C ILE A 628 -9.48 4.64 3.80
N ARG A 629 -10.71 4.40 3.30
CA ARG A 629 -11.01 3.22 2.46
C ARG A 629 -10.21 3.23 1.15
N LYS A 630 -10.07 4.40 0.52
CA LYS A 630 -9.28 4.56 -0.72
C LYS A 630 -7.81 4.24 -0.46
N GLU A 631 -7.21 4.87 0.55
CA GLU A 631 -5.84 4.60 0.97
C GLU A 631 -5.62 3.13 1.33
N PHE A 632 -6.54 2.51 2.08
CA PHE A 632 -6.48 1.10 2.42
C PHE A 632 -6.43 0.20 1.19
N LYS A 633 -7.27 0.49 0.19
CA LYS A 633 -7.25 -0.24 -1.09
C LYS A 633 -5.94 -0.02 -1.84
N GLU A 634 -5.39 1.18 -1.81
CA GLU A 634 -4.14 1.52 -2.49
C GLU A 634 -2.89 0.89 -1.85
N THR A 635 -2.80 0.92 -0.52
CA THR A 635 -1.63 0.43 0.23
C THR A 635 -1.68 -1.08 0.45
N HIS A 636 -2.86 -1.67 0.62
CA HIS A 636 -3.02 -3.09 0.94
C HIS A 636 -3.55 -3.94 -0.20
N ASP A 637 -3.97 -3.34 -1.31
CA ASP A 637 -4.45 -3.98 -2.54
C ASP A 637 -5.66 -4.90 -2.33
N VAL A 638 -6.47 -4.59 -1.33
CA VAL A 638 -7.74 -5.24 -0.99
C VAL A 638 -8.65 -4.17 -0.44
N SER A 639 -9.94 -4.18 -0.77
CA SER A 639 -10.83 -3.20 -0.19
C SER A 639 -10.99 -3.46 1.31
N LEU A 640 -11.15 -2.40 2.10
CA LEU A 640 -11.42 -2.52 3.53
C LEU A 640 -12.65 -3.41 3.82
N HIS A 641 -13.63 -3.39 2.92
CA HIS A 641 -14.83 -4.21 3.02
C HIS A 641 -14.54 -5.71 2.87
N GLU A 642 -13.86 -6.10 1.79
CA GLU A 642 -13.46 -7.50 1.55
C GLU A 642 -12.56 -8.00 2.68
N PHE A 643 -11.62 -7.16 3.13
CA PHE A 643 -10.69 -7.52 4.19
C PHE A 643 -11.40 -7.85 5.51
N ILE A 644 -12.40 -7.05 5.88
CA ILE A 644 -13.22 -7.32 7.07
C ILE A 644 -14.06 -8.57 6.89
N GLN A 645 -14.67 -8.79 5.72
CA GLN A 645 -15.49 -10.00 5.51
C GLN A 645 -14.67 -11.29 5.62
N VAL A 646 -13.45 -11.31 5.06
CA VAL A 646 -12.57 -12.48 5.10
C VAL A 646 -11.98 -12.71 6.48
N GLU A 647 -11.48 -11.66 7.16
CA GLU A 647 -10.86 -11.81 8.49
C GLU A 647 -11.90 -12.01 9.61
N THR A 648 -13.12 -11.48 9.46
CA THR A 648 -14.14 -11.63 10.52
C THR A 648 -14.88 -12.96 10.48
N MET A 649 -14.85 -13.74 9.37
CA MET A 649 -15.36 -15.12 9.16
C MET A 649 -16.49 -15.61 10.10
N ILE A 650 -17.38 -14.70 10.50
CA ILE A 650 -18.57 -14.88 11.31
C ILE A 650 -19.50 -13.74 10.91
N VAL A 651 -20.70 -14.10 10.48
CA VAL A 651 -21.88 -13.26 10.25
C VAL A 651 -22.31 -12.61 11.58
N SER A 652 -21.46 -11.78 12.16
CA SER A 652 -21.73 -11.11 13.43
C SER A 652 -22.43 -9.78 13.18
N ARG A 653 -23.38 -9.42 14.05
CA ARG A 653 -24.07 -8.12 14.00
C ARG A 653 -23.09 -6.92 14.01
N SER A 654 -21.93 -7.09 14.65
CA SER A 654 -20.83 -6.10 14.61
C SER A 654 -20.26 -5.92 13.20
N ALA A 655 -20.02 -7.01 12.46
CA ALA A 655 -19.53 -6.95 11.09
C ALA A 655 -20.54 -6.30 10.13
N ARG A 656 -21.85 -6.54 10.35
CA ARG A 656 -22.93 -5.84 9.63
C ARG A 656 -22.89 -4.33 9.89
N LEU A 657 -22.84 -3.92 11.16
CA LEU A 657 -22.77 -2.50 11.52
C LEU A 657 -21.53 -1.82 10.92
N LEU A 658 -20.36 -2.47 10.98
CA LEU A 658 -19.13 -1.98 10.35
C LEU A 658 -19.32 -1.82 8.84
N THR A 659 -19.97 -2.78 8.17
CA THR A 659 -20.28 -2.73 6.74
C THR A 659 -21.15 -1.52 6.38
N LEU A 660 -22.20 -1.27 7.16
CA LEU A 660 -23.08 -0.11 6.96
C LEU A 660 -22.34 1.21 7.15
N LEU A 661 -21.44 1.29 8.14
CA LEU A 661 -20.60 2.48 8.34
C LEU A 661 -19.66 2.75 7.16
N PHE A 662 -19.36 1.77 6.31
CA PHE A 662 -18.59 2.01 5.08
C PHE A 662 -19.40 2.64 3.96
N GLY A 663 -20.74 2.67 4.05
CA GLY A 663 -21.59 3.21 2.98
C GLY A 663 -21.74 2.29 1.77
N VAL A 664 -21.51 0.97 1.94
CA VAL A 664 -21.83 -0.04 0.91
C VAL A 664 -23.32 -0.40 1.04
N PHE A 665 -24.18 0.40 0.43
CA PHE A 665 -25.62 0.10 0.35
C PHE A 665 -25.87 -0.73 -0.90
N GLY A 666 -26.14 -2.04 -0.76
CA GLY A 666 -26.48 -2.85 -1.96
C GLY A 666 -26.40 -4.36 -1.90
N PHE A 667 -25.93 -5.00 -0.83
CA PHE A 667 -25.95 -6.48 -0.76
C PHE A 667 -27.13 -6.98 0.07
N SER A 668 -28.20 -7.37 -0.64
CA SER A 668 -29.29 -8.16 -0.07
C SER A 668 -28.74 -9.47 0.47
N SER A 669 -29.21 -9.87 1.65
CA SER A 669 -28.80 -11.06 2.42
C SER A 669 -28.98 -12.41 1.70
N HIS A 670 -29.46 -12.41 0.45
CA HIS A 670 -29.70 -13.61 -0.35
C HIS A 670 -28.49 -14.12 -1.15
N LEU A 671 -27.42 -13.34 -1.34
CA LEU A 671 -26.21 -13.83 -2.05
C LEU A 671 -25.13 -14.44 -1.16
N CYS A 672 -25.24 -14.33 0.17
CA CYS A 672 -24.26 -14.93 1.09
C CYS A 672 -24.29 -16.47 1.07
N VAL A 673 -25.40 -17.07 0.62
CA VAL A 673 -25.57 -18.52 0.55
C VAL A 673 -24.86 -19.14 -0.68
N SER A 674 -24.51 -18.35 -1.69
CA SER A 674 -23.96 -18.87 -2.95
C SER A 674 -22.44 -19.03 -2.96
N VAL A 675 -21.72 -18.48 -1.99
CA VAL A 675 -20.24 -18.56 -1.91
C VAL A 675 -19.79 -19.68 -0.97
N GLU A 676 -20.65 -20.14 -0.04
CA GLU A 676 -20.35 -21.30 0.82
C GLU A 676 -20.33 -22.65 0.07
N PHE A 677 -20.85 -22.72 -1.16
CA PHE A 677 -20.88 -23.97 -1.92
C PHE A 677 -19.56 -24.37 -2.59
N PHE A 678 -18.53 -23.51 -2.59
CA PHE A 678 -17.23 -23.83 -3.20
C PHE A 678 -16.10 -24.17 -2.22
N PHE A 679 -16.26 -23.91 -0.91
CA PHE A 679 -15.21 -24.16 0.08
C PHE A 679 -15.37 -25.45 0.91
N VAL A 680 -16.51 -26.14 0.83
CA VAL A 680 -16.75 -27.37 1.63
C VAL A 680 -16.26 -28.66 0.94
N LEU A 681 -15.82 -28.62 -0.33
CA LEU A 681 -15.41 -29.84 -1.05
C LEU A 681 -13.92 -30.22 -0.98
N PHE A 682 -13.07 -29.46 -0.28
CA PHE A 682 -11.61 -29.72 -0.26
C PHE A 682 -11.02 -30.24 1.05
N PHE A 683 -11.82 -30.51 2.09
CA PHE A 683 -11.32 -30.98 3.39
C PHE A 683 -11.75 -32.39 3.85
N PHE A 684 -12.39 -33.20 3.00
CA PHE A 684 -12.74 -34.58 3.34
C PHE A 684 -12.47 -35.59 2.21
N VAL A 685 -11.22 -35.74 1.79
CA VAL A 685 -10.74 -36.99 1.18
C VAL A 685 -9.28 -37.20 1.58
N SER A 686 -9.04 -37.95 2.66
CA SER A 686 -7.92 -38.89 2.82
C SER A 686 -7.82 -39.36 4.28
N TRP A 687 -8.57 -40.42 4.63
CA TRP A 687 -8.12 -41.36 5.65
C TRP A 687 -8.32 -42.78 5.09
N PRO A 688 -7.28 -43.62 5.07
CA PRO A 688 -7.39 -44.96 4.50
C PRO A 688 -8.19 -45.87 5.44
N LEU A 689 -9.04 -46.69 4.82
CA LEU A 689 -9.71 -47.83 5.42
C LEU A 689 -8.67 -48.88 5.85
N SER A 690 -8.74 -49.28 7.10
CA SER A 690 -8.30 -50.60 7.62
C SER A 690 -9.31 -51.06 8.66
#